data_AF-A0A2D8BBZ0-F1
#
_entry.id   AF-A0A2D8BBZ0-F1
#
_cell.length_a   1.000
_cell.length_b   1.000
_cell.length_c   1.000
_cell.angle_alpha   90.00
_cell.angle_beta   90.00
_cell.angle_gamma   90.00
#
_symmetry.space_group_name_H-M   'P 1'
#
loop_
_entity.id
_entity.type
_entity.pdbx_description
1 polymer ?
#
loop_
_entity_poly.entity_id
_entity_poly.type
_entity_poly.pdbx_seq_one_letter_code
_entity_poly.pdbx_strand_id
1 'polypeptide(L)'
;MDARVLSRHARPAVIWLGPALLLAGLANRELWGQWHSGRAGELLVIALLAFATCRFLASRTKVAEASLQVLFWVVLLVVFAGPAAVFATVLFLLACLAVGSMACPRAPAALQGLAGAIVVAGVMGWLLQVPIHHAAVYIFACAALVALRRHALAGTLRAAKSQWDEAVSASPRWAVFALVVLGLASTGSWPPTLQFDDLAYHLGLPWQLQTEGVYRPDPRLQVWALAPWATDILHAIPQLMMGREARGPVNLAWLAVLGCGVWQLCRQLGATASLAWLSVALVASLPLTAALAGGMHTELPTAATLVWLALAVSAPPSGGTRFWVRIAILVAGLVAMKTLAAVMAAVLLAWALLRHPWPRPGRLLWVLGIGLALAASSYAFAYLMTGNPVLPLFNAWFGSPYFALSNTLDLRWQAGFNAALPWDLTFHTHRYGELFAGGAGFVLVALAGAWLVSLVHRDLRALAVVAGLVLVIPLVPVQYLRYAYPGIVLLVPVAMVAAGRSLPSSVAGLAVALCVLNLAFQANSQWMLRTGLLKQTVLALGQDAPVFAGYAPERSLAALIREQSPAARNVLFLSADQPWFAELGQRGRSPTWYAPGLQAAAQAANRDASGQAWVRLIAQERVGEIVLRRSQVGDAQLRALQALQARHRATLGDAEWWSLPE
;
A
#
# COMPACT_ATOMS: atom_id res chain seq x y z
N MET A 1 31.57 -13.26 20.21
CA MET A 1 30.92 -14.59 20.29
C MET A 1 31.25 -15.36 19.04
N ASP A 2 32.06 -16.40 19.18
CA ASP A 2 32.53 -17.23 18.07
C ASP A 2 31.34 -18.01 17.46
N ALA A 3 31.07 -17.82 16.17
CA ALA A 3 29.92 -18.42 15.46
C ALA A 3 29.99 -19.96 15.32
N ARG A 4 30.95 -20.60 15.99
CA ARG A 4 31.12 -22.07 16.04
C ARG A 4 30.29 -22.75 17.14
N VAL A 5 29.63 -21.99 18.02
CA VAL A 5 28.99 -22.55 19.24
C VAL A 5 27.58 -23.11 19.00
N LEU A 6 26.82 -22.65 18.00
CA LEU A 6 25.50 -23.21 17.70
C LEU A 6 25.65 -24.50 16.88
N SER A 7 25.79 -25.61 17.59
CA SER A 7 25.88 -26.95 17.01
C SER A 7 24.71 -27.19 16.05
N ARG A 8 24.91 -28.03 15.02
CA ARG A 8 23.82 -28.40 14.09
C ARG A 8 22.59 -28.93 14.82
N HIS A 9 22.79 -29.54 15.99
CA HIS A 9 21.74 -30.06 16.86
C HIS A 9 20.98 -28.98 17.65
N ALA A 10 21.57 -27.82 17.93
CA ALA A 10 20.92 -26.74 18.67
C ALA A 10 20.00 -25.86 17.80
N ARG A 11 20.20 -25.82 16.48
CA ARG A 11 19.41 -24.96 15.56
C ARG A 11 17.92 -25.30 15.53
N PRO A 12 17.50 -26.58 15.43
CA PRO A 12 16.09 -26.95 15.54
C PRO A 12 15.44 -26.44 16.82
N ALA A 13 16.12 -26.58 17.96
CA ALA A 13 15.62 -26.11 19.26
C ALA A 13 15.41 -24.60 19.26
N VAL A 14 16.40 -23.82 18.79
CA VAL A 14 16.26 -22.35 18.68
C VAL A 14 15.10 -21.94 17.79
N ILE A 15 14.88 -22.64 16.66
CA ILE A 15 13.73 -22.34 15.78
C ILE A 15 12.42 -22.62 16.50
N TRP A 16 12.31 -23.75 17.21
CA TRP A 16 11.09 -24.13 17.94
C TRP A 16 10.77 -23.25 19.17
N LEU A 17 11.74 -22.51 19.70
CA LEU A 17 11.47 -21.49 20.73
C LEU A 17 10.49 -20.42 20.24
N GLY A 18 10.53 -20.03 18.97
CA GLY A 18 9.61 -19.03 18.40
C GLY A 18 8.15 -19.49 18.46
N PRO A 19 7.79 -20.66 17.90
CA PRO A 19 6.45 -21.23 18.03
C PRO A 19 6.03 -21.50 19.49
N ALA A 20 6.95 -21.94 20.35
CA ALA A 20 6.64 -22.12 21.78
C ALA A 20 6.28 -20.79 22.46
N LEU A 21 7.04 -19.72 22.21
CA LEU A 21 6.74 -18.37 22.69
C LEU A 21 5.43 -17.84 22.12
N LEU A 22 5.14 -18.11 20.84
CA LEU A 22 3.87 -17.76 20.23
C LEU A 22 2.70 -18.43 20.96
N LEU A 23 2.77 -19.74 21.21
CA LEU A 23 1.73 -20.48 21.94
C LEU A 23 1.55 -19.95 23.36
N ALA A 24 2.65 -19.67 24.07
CA ALA A 24 2.61 -19.05 25.39
C ALA A 24 1.99 -17.65 25.35
N GLY A 25 2.25 -16.86 24.32
CA GLY A 25 1.66 -15.53 24.14
C GLY A 25 0.17 -15.59 23.82
N LEU A 26 -0.25 -16.52 22.96
CA LEU A 26 -1.66 -16.77 22.68
C LEU A 26 -2.43 -17.16 23.96
N ALA A 27 -1.84 -18.05 24.78
CA ALA A 27 -2.36 -18.46 26.09
C ALA A 27 -2.44 -17.30 27.10
N ASN A 28 -1.31 -16.66 27.38
CA ASN A 28 -1.20 -15.67 28.46
C ASN A 28 -1.92 -14.35 28.15
N ARG A 29 -2.21 -14.06 26.88
CA ARG A 29 -2.88 -12.82 26.45
C ARG A 29 -4.33 -13.02 26.03
N GLU A 30 -4.85 -14.24 26.19
CA GLU A 30 -6.23 -14.60 25.87
C GLU A 30 -6.67 -14.15 24.47
N LEU A 31 -5.77 -14.30 23.48
CA LEU A 31 -5.96 -13.69 22.17
C LEU A 31 -7.18 -14.27 21.42
N TRP A 32 -7.68 -15.43 21.85
CA TRP A 32 -8.95 -16.00 21.38
C TRP A 32 -10.13 -15.04 21.58
N GLY A 33 -10.14 -14.20 22.62
CA GLY A 33 -11.18 -13.19 22.82
C GLY A 33 -11.19 -12.09 21.75
N GLN A 34 -10.10 -11.96 20.99
CA GLN A 34 -9.95 -11.00 19.90
C GLN A 34 -10.23 -11.60 18.53
N TRP A 35 -10.48 -12.92 18.47
CA TRP A 35 -10.75 -13.65 17.24
C TRP A 35 -12.14 -13.29 16.68
N HIS A 36 -12.18 -12.84 15.43
CA HIS A 36 -13.41 -12.51 14.74
C HIS A 36 -13.88 -13.69 13.85
N SER A 37 -14.61 -14.62 14.45
CA SER A 37 -15.03 -15.88 13.80
C SER A 37 -15.78 -15.70 12.49
N GLY A 38 -16.61 -14.65 12.36
CA GLY A 38 -17.35 -14.34 11.13
C GLY A 38 -16.44 -14.17 9.92
N ARG A 39 -15.33 -13.42 10.06
CA ARG A 39 -14.39 -13.18 8.96
C ARG A 39 -13.58 -14.44 8.64
N ALA A 40 -13.15 -15.17 9.66
CA ALA A 40 -12.43 -16.42 9.46
C ALA A 40 -13.32 -17.46 8.73
N GLY A 41 -14.60 -17.54 9.08
CA GLY A 41 -15.60 -18.37 8.41
C GLY A 41 -15.82 -17.97 6.95
N GLU A 42 -15.96 -16.67 6.66
CA GLU A 42 -16.04 -16.16 5.28
C GLU A 42 -14.84 -16.58 4.43
N LEU A 43 -13.62 -16.39 4.95
CA LEU A 43 -12.40 -16.77 4.26
C LEU A 43 -12.34 -18.28 3.98
N LEU A 44 -12.76 -19.10 4.94
CA LEU A 44 -12.82 -20.55 4.78
C LEU A 44 -13.81 -20.94 3.67
N VAL A 45 -15.01 -20.34 3.68
CA VAL A 45 -16.03 -20.60 2.64
C VAL A 45 -15.51 -20.19 1.26
N ILE A 46 -14.96 -18.99 1.13
CA ILE A 46 -14.40 -18.51 -0.15
C ILE A 46 -13.25 -19.43 -0.60
N ALA A 47 -12.37 -19.85 0.30
CA ALA A 47 -11.27 -20.76 -0.02
C ALA A 47 -11.77 -22.13 -0.51
N LEU A 48 -12.77 -22.70 0.17
CA LEU A 48 -13.37 -23.98 -0.22
C LEU A 48 -14.08 -23.89 -1.58
N LEU A 49 -14.80 -22.79 -1.85
CA LEU A 49 -15.43 -22.55 -3.14
C LEU A 49 -14.38 -22.41 -4.25
N ALA A 50 -13.36 -21.56 -4.06
CA ALA A 50 -12.27 -21.39 -5.02
C ALA A 50 -11.56 -22.73 -5.29
N PHE A 51 -11.25 -23.50 -4.23
CA PHE A 51 -10.62 -24.80 -4.36
C PHE A 51 -11.51 -25.80 -5.11
N ALA A 52 -12.77 -25.97 -4.70
CA ALA A 52 -13.70 -26.91 -5.31
C ALA A 52 -13.97 -26.58 -6.79
N THR A 53 -14.23 -25.31 -7.11
CA THR A 53 -14.48 -24.86 -8.49
C THR A 53 -13.26 -25.08 -9.37
N CYS A 54 -12.07 -24.63 -8.95
CA CYS A 54 -10.86 -24.79 -9.75
C CYS A 54 -10.45 -26.26 -9.87
N ARG A 55 -10.61 -27.07 -8.82
CA ARG A 55 -10.34 -28.52 -8.86
C ARG A 55 -11.26 -29.24 -9.84
N PHE A 56 -12.55 -28.94 -9.81
CA PHE A 56 -13.52 -29.45 -10.77
C PHE A 56 -13.16 -29.06 -12.21
N LEU A 57 -12.87 -27.78 -12.47
CA LEU A 57 -12.45 -27.34 -13.80
C LEU A 57 -11.12 -27.96 -14.24
N ALA A 58 -10.16 -28.12 -13.33
CA ALA A 58 -8.89 -28.79 -13.61
C ALA A 58 -9.09 -30.25 -14.01
N SER A 59 -10.08 -30.94 -13.42
CA SER A 59 -10.43 -32.31 -13.80
C SER A 59 -11.07 -32.44 -15.20
N ARG A 60 -11.62 -31.34 -15.73
CA ARG A 60 -12.31 -31.31 -17.04
C ARG A 60 -11.48 -30.65 -18.13
N THR A 61 -10.35 -30.05 -17.78
CA THR A 61 -9.47 -29.33 -18.69
C THR A 61 -8.02 -29.81 -18.56
N LYS A 62 -7.14 -29.42 -19.49
CA LYS A 62 -5.69 -29.67 -19.37
C LYS A 62 -4.96 -28.53 -18.65
N VAL A 63 -5.70 -27.61 -18.03
CA VAL A 63 -5.13 -26.43 -17.38
C VAL A 63 -4.77 -26.76 -15.94
N ALA A 64 -3.57 -26.37 -15.52
CA ALA A 64 -3.14 -26.56 -14.13
C ALA A 64 -4.10 -25.84 -13.16
N GLU A 65 -4.45 -26.51 -12.07
CA GLU A 65 -5.35 -25.99 -11.04
C GLU A 65 -4.88 -24.62 -10.50
N ALA A 66 -3.58 -24.44 -10.32
CA ALA A 66 -2.96 -23.17 -9.93
C ALA A 66 -3.26 -22.02 -10.93
N SER A 67 -3.22 -22.29 -12.24
CA SER A 67 -3.57 -21.30 -13.25
C SER A 67 -5.07 -20.96 -13.23
N LEU A 68 -5.92 -21.95 -12.94
CA LEU A 68 -7.36 -21.74 -12.74
C LEU A 68 -7.65 -20.91 -11.49
N GLN A 69 -6.85 -21.05 -10.43
CA GLN A 69 -6.95 -20.17 -9.25
C GLN A 69 -6.70 -18.71 -9.64
N VAL A 70 -5.63 -18.41 -10.38
CA VAL A 70 -5.36 -17.03 -10.85
C VAL A 70 -6.56 -16.49 -11.64
N LEU A 71 -7.09 -17.28 -12.58
CA LEU A 71 -8.25 -16.87 -13.37
C LEU A 71 -9.48 -16.61 -12.50
N PHE A 72 -9.77 -17.50 -11.54
CA PHE A 72 -10.90 -17.35 -10.62
C PHE A 72 -10.85 -16.01 -9.88
N TRP A 73 -9.70 -15.67 -9.28
CA TRP A 73 -9.55 -14.42 -8.54
C TRP A 73 -9.59 -13.18 -9.44
N VAL A 74 -9.06 -13.26 -10.66
CA VAL A 74 -9.15 -12.16 -11.65
C VAL A 74 -10.59 -11.94 -12.10
N VAL A 75 -11.37 -13.00 -12.34
CA VAL A 75 -12.79 -12.90 -12.69
C VAL A 75 -13.58 -12.24 -11.55
N LEU A 76 -13.35 -12.66 -10.30
CA LEU A 76 -14.00 -12.00 -9.15
C LEU A 76 -13.60 -10.53 -9.02
N LEU A 77 -12.34 -10.18 -9.27
CA LEU A 77 -11.93 -8.78 -9.31
C LEU A 77 -12.69 -7.99 -10.40
N VAL A 78 -12.89 -8.57 -11.59
CA VAL A 78 -13.69 -7.92 -12.66
C VAL A 78 -15.13 -7.69 -12.21
N VAL A 79 -15.72 -8.64 -11.48
CA VAL A 79 -17.08 -8.50 -10.92
C VAL A 79 -17.13 -7.35 -9.92
N PHE A 80 -16.20 -7.27 -8.97
CA PHE A 80 -16.27 -6.31 -7.88
C PHE A 80 -15.68 -4.92 -8.19
N ALA A 81 -14.59 -4.83 -8.94
CA ALA A 81 -13.97 -3.56 -9.33
C ALA A 81 -14.50 -3.00 -10.66
N GLY A 82 -15.22 -3.82 -11.43
CA GLY A 82 -15.74 -3.49 -12.75
C GLY A 82 -14.73 -3.70 -13.89
N PRO A 83 -15.21 -4.08 -15.08
CA PRO A 83 -14.35 -4.40 -16.23
C PRO A 83 -13.52 -3.20 -16.70
N ALA A 84 -14.08 -2.00 -16.68
CA ALA A 84 -13.41 -0.78 -17.12
C ALA A 84 -12.09 -0.54 -16.35
N ALA A 85 -12.15 -0.56 -15.02
CA ALA A 85 -10.98 -0.37 -14.16
C ALA A 85 -9.91 -1.46 -14.39
N VAL A 86 -10.34 -2.72 -14.58
CA VAL A 86 -9.44 -3.84 -14.87
C VAL A 86 -8.75 -3.66 -16.22
N PHE A 87 -9.50 -3.35 -17.29
CA PHE A 87 -8.91 -3.17 -18.63
C PHE A 87 -7.96 -1.96 -18.68
N ALA A 88 -8.30 -0.85 -18.04
CA ALA A 88 -7.42 0.31 -17.91
C ALA A 88 -6.10 -0.08 -17.25
N THR A 89 -6.19 -0.81 -16.15
CA THR A 89 -5.03 -1.28 -15.39
C THR A 89 -4.19 -2.24 -16.22
N VAL A 90 -4.81 -3.19 -16.95
CA VAL A 90 -4.07 -4.10 -17.84
C VAL A 90 -3.32 -3.35 -18.93
N LEU A 91 -3.98 -2.40 -19.62
CA LEU A 91 -3.33 -1.58 -20.64
C LEU A 91 -2.16 -0.77 -20.05
N PHE A 92 -2.36 -0.18 -18.88
CA PHE A 92 -1.32 0.54 -18.15
C PHE A 92 -0.14 -0.36 -17.75
N LEU A 93 -0.41 -1.56 -17.23
CA LEU A 93 0.63 -2.52 -16.84
C LEU A 93 1.41 -3.02 -18.06
N LEU A 94 0.77 -3.21 -19.21
CA LEU A 94 1.45 -3.55 -20.47
C LEU A 94 2.36 -2.39 -20.94
N ALA A 95 1.93 -1.14 -20.80
CA ALA A 95 2.77 0.02 -21.07
C ALA A 95 3.96 0.10 -20.08
N CYS A 96 3.74 -0.18 -18.80
CA CYS A 96 4.82 -0.27 -17.80
C CYS A 96 5.81 -1.40 -18.17
N LEU A 97 5.33 -2.59 -18.52
CA LEU A 97 6.17 -3.68 -19.02
C LEU A 97 6.98 -3.26 -20.26
N ALA A 98 6.37 -2.52 -21.19
CA ALA A 98 7.03 -2.03 -22.39
C ALA A 98 8.21 -1.10 -22.04
N VAL A 99 7.99 -0.10 -21.19
CA VAL A 99 9.03 0.82 -20.69
C VAL A 99 10.11 0.07 -19.91
N GLY A 100 9.68 -0.79 -18.98
CA GLY A 100 10.55 -1.59 -18.14
C GLY A 100 11.45 -2.57 -18.90
N SER A 101 10.96 -3.11 -20.03
CA SER A 101 11.75 -3.98 -20.91
C SER A 101 12.96 -3.27 -21.52
N MET A 102 12.93 -1.93 -21.60
CA MET A 102 14.08 -1.12 -22.03
C MET A 102 15.12 -0.98 -20.92
N ALA A 103 14.65 -0.73 -19.69
CA ALA A 103 15.52 -0.52 -18.53
C ALA A 103 16.15 -1.83 -18.03
N CYS A 104 15.37 -2.92 -18.04
CA CYS A 104 15.74 -4.21 -17.51
C CYS A 104 15.47 -5.34 -18.52
N PRO A 105 16.17 -5.35 -19.69
CA PRO A 105 15.95 -6.37 -20.70
C PRO A 105 16.23 -7.76 -20.13
N ARG A 106 15.37 -8.74 -20.49
CA ARG A 106 15.44 -10.14 -20.06
C ARG A 106 15.23 -10.39 -18.55
N ALA A 107 14.92 -9.36 -17.76
CA ALA A 107 14.49 -9.56 -16.39
C ALA A 107 13.12 -10.26 -16.32
N PRO A 108 12.74 -10.86 -15.18
CA PRO A 108 11.36 -11.34 -14.99
C PRO A 108 10.33 -10.24 -15.26
N ALA A 109 9.18 -10.61 -15.81
CA ALA A 109 8.14 -9.65 -16.20
C ALA A 109 7.71 -8.73 -15.05
N ALA A 110 7.57 -9.26 -13.83
CA ALA A 110 7.24 -8.47 -12.65
C ALA A 110 8.27 -7.35 -12.36
N LEU A 111 9.58 -7.62 -12.51
CA LEU A 111 10.62 -6.60 -12.34
C LEU A 111 10.61 -5.59 -13.49
N GLN A 112 10.36 -6.02 -14.72
CA GLN A 112 10.20 -5.10 -15.85
C GLN A 112 9.00 -4.17 -15.59
N GLY A 113 7.82 -4.73 -15.29
CA GLY A 113 6.63 -3.96 -14.97
C GLY A 113 6.85 -2.98 -13.82
N LEU A 114 7.49 -3.41 -12.73
CA LEU A 114 7.86 -2.57 -11.59
C LEU A 114 8.79 -1.41 -12.00
N ALA A 115 9.88 -1.71 -12.68
CA ALA A 115 10.83 -0.68 -13.12
C ALA A 115 10.16 0.32 -14.08
N GLY A 116 9.30 -0.16 -14.97
CA GLY A 116 8.53 0.68 -15.87
C GLY A 116 7.52 1.56 -15.14
N ALA A 117 6.80 1.03 -14.15
CA ALA A 117 5.89 1.80 -13.32
C ALA A 117 6.63 2.93 -12.59
N ILE A 118 7.81 2.65 -12.01
CA ILE A 118 8.63 3.67 -11.36
C ILE A 118 9.10 4.74 -12.36
N VAL A 119 9.55 4.35 -13.55
CA VAL A 119 9.95 5.30 -14.59
C VAL A 119 8.77 6.18 -15.00
N VAL A 120 7.59 5.59 -15.23
CA VAL A 120 6.38 6.34 -15.56
C VAL A 120 6.00 7.28 -14.44
N ALA A 121 5.97 6.83 -13.18
CA ALA A 121 5.67 7.68 -12.03
C ALA A 121 6.65 8.84 -11.89
N GLY A 122 7.96 8.60 -12.06
CA GLY A 122 8.98 9.63 -12.00
C GLY A 122 8.83 10.68 -13.09
N VAL A 123 8.57 10.27 -14.34
CA VAL A 123 8.31 11.20 -15.46
C VAL A 123 7.01 11.97 -15.24
N MET A 124 5.92 11.29 -14.87
CA MET A 124 4.63 11.94 -14.62
C MET A 124 4.70 12.92 -13.46
N GLY A 125 5.52 12.64 -12.44
CA GLY A 125 5.72 13.53 -11.30
C GLY A 125 6.12 14.94 -11.73
N TRP A 126 6.99 15.09 -12.73
CA TRP A 126 7.39 16.39 -13.28
C TRP A 126 6.29 17.07 -14.12
N LEU A 127 5.37 16.29 -14.67
CA LEU A 127 4.32 16.77 -15.56
C LEU A 127 3.02 17.11 -14.82
N LEU A 128 2.88 16.73 -13.54
CA LEU A 128 1.64 16.87 -12.76
C LEU A 128 1.02 18.27 -12.79
N GLN A 129 1.84 19.33 -12.84
CA GLN A 129 1.37 20.72 -12.85
C GLN A 129 1.12 21.27 -14.26
N VAL A 130 1.29 20.45 -15.29
CA VAL A 130 1.02 20.80 -16.69
C VAL A 130 -0.39 20.34 -17.05
N PRO A 131 -1.24 21.18 -17.67
CA PRO A 131 -2.63 20.86 -17.96
C PRO A 131 -2.77 19.95 -19.20
N ILE A 132 -2.28 18.71 -19.10
CA ILE A 132 -2.28 17.71 -20.18
C ILE A 132 -2.95 16.39 -19.79
N HIS A 133 -3.44 16.28 -18.55
CA HIS A 133 -3.87 15.01 -17.98
C HIS A 133 -5.32 14.67 -18.38
N HIS A 134 -5.50 14.19 -19.62
CA HIS A 134 -6.80 13.76 -20.13
C HIS A 134 -6.82 12.26 -20.44
N ALA A 135 -8.00 11.65 -20.33
CA ALA A 135 -8.20 10.22 -20.59
C ALA A 135 -7.61 9.76 -21.94
N ALA A 136 -7.90 10.51 -23.01
CA ALA A 136 -7.43 10.20 -24.36
C ALA A 136 -5.90 10.17 -24.46
N VAL A 137 -5.21 11.13 -23.81
CA VAL A 137 -3.74 11.21 -23.82
C VAL A 137 -3.13 9.94 -23.26
N TYR A 138 -3.64 9.46 -22.12
CA TYR A 138 -3.13 8.25 -21.48
C TYR A 138 -3.50 6.96 -22.23
N ILE A 139 -4.70 6.87 -22.77
CA ILE A 139 -5.10 5.74 -23.62
C ILE A 139 -4.20 5.63 -24.84
N PHE A 140 -4.02 6.71 -25.59
CA PHE A 140 -3.18 6.70 -26.79
C PHE A 140 -1.71 6.47 -26.46
N ALA A 141 -1.17 7.11 -25.42
CA ALA A 141 0.22 6.91 -25.01
C ALA A 141 0.48 5.45 -24.60
N CYS A 142 -0.39 4.86 -23.78
CA CYS A 142 -0.24 3.45 -23.37
C CYS A 142 -0.39 2.50 -24.56
N ALA A 143 -1.41 2.70 -25.40
CA ALA A 143 -1.63 1.88 -26.59
C ALA A 143 -0.46 1.99 -27.57
N ALA A 144 0.08 3.19 -27.80
CA ALA A 144 1.24 3.41 -28.64
C ALA A 144 2.48 2.70 -28.10
N LEU A 145 2.78 2.81 -26.79
CA LEU A 145 3.89 2.08 -26.17
C LEU A 145 3.76 0.56 -26.34
N VAL A 146 2.55 0.02 -26.15
CA VAL A 146 2.26 -1.40 -26.35
C VAL A 146 2.45 -1.80 -27.81
N ALA A 147 1.93 -1.02 -28.76
CA ALA A 147 2.05 -1.31 -30.19
C ALA A 147 3.52 -1.25 -30.66
N LEU A 148 4.26 -0.21 -30.28
CA LEU A 148 5.67 -0.02 -30.65
C LEU A 148 6.57 -1.10 -30.05
N ARG A 149 6.24 -1.62 -28.86
CA ARG A 149 7.04 -2.63 -28.13
C ARG A 149 6.44 -4.03 -28.21
N ARG A 150 5.48 -4.28 -29.11
CA ARG A 150 4.72 -5.56 -29.21
C ARG A 150 5.61 -6.81 -29.27
N HIS A 151 6.73 -6.76 -29.97
CA HIS A 151 7.64 -7.92 -30.08
C HIS A 151 8.41 -8.20 -28.78
N ALA A 152 8.88 -7.14 -28.11
CA ALA A 152 9.54 -7.25 -26.81
C ALA A 152 8.55 -7.71 -25.72
N LEU A 153 7.31 -7.20 -25.77
CA LEU A 153 6.22 -7.64 -24.91
C LEU A 153 5.87 -9.11 -25.15
N ALA A 154 5.68 -9.53 -26.40
CA ALA A 154 5.40 -10.92 -26.73
C ALA A 154 6.53 -11.87 -26.28
N GLY A 155 7.80 -11.44 -26.38
CA GLY A 155 8.93 -12.18 -25.81
C GLY A 155 8.85 -12.29 -24.28
N THR A 156 8.56 -11.18 -23.60
CA THR A 156 8.45 -11.12 -22.13
C THR A 156 7.28 -11.94 -21.61
N LEU A 157 6.11 -11.87 -22.26
CA LEU A 157 4.92 -12.64 -21.89
C LEU A 157 5.11 -14.14 -22.13
N ARG A 158 5.78 -14.55 -23.23
CA ARG A 158 6.15 -15.96 -23.44
C ARG A 158 7.13 -16.45 -22.38
N ALA A 159 8.14 -15.65 -22.04
CA ALA A 159 9.07 -16.00 -20.97
C ALA A 159 8.38 -16.09 -19.60
N ALA A 160 7.47 -15.16 -19.29
CA ALA A 160 6.68 -15.17 -18.07
C ALA A 160 5.79 -16.41 -17.99
N LYS A 161 5.15 -16.79 -19.10
CA LYS A 161 4.38 -18.03 -19.19
C LYS A 161 5.25 -19.27 -18.94
N SER A 162 6.42 -19.35 -19.58
CA SER A 162 7.34 -20.47 -19.36
C SER A 162 7.80 -20.57 -17.90
N GLN A 163 8.15 -19.44 -17.29
CA GLN A 163 8.55 -19.37 -15.87
C GLN A 163 7.40 -19.76 -14.94
N TRP A 164 6.17 -19.35 -15.26
CA TRP A 164 4.97 -19.75 -14.54
C TRP A 164 4.74 -21.26 -14.59
N ASP A 165 4.76 -21.84 -15.79
CA ASP A 165 4.54 -23.27 -16.01
C ASP A 165 5.62 -24.10 -15.26
N GLU A 166 6.88 -23.67 -15.30
CA GLU A 166 7.98 -24.27 -14.54
C GLU A 166 7.76 -24.16 -13.01
N ALA A 167 7.44 -22.96 -12.50
CA ALA A 167 7.23 -22.74 -11.08
C ALA A 167 6.06 -23.54 -10.51
N VAL A 168 4.96 -23.66 -11.27
CA VAL A 168 3.76 -24.43 -10.89
C VAL A 168 4.06 -25.93 -10.95
N SER A 169 4.64 -26.41 -12.05
CA SER A 169 4.95 -27.85 -12.22
C SER A 169 5.97 -28.37 -11.21
N ALA A 170 6.91 -27.53 -10.77
CA ALA A 170 7.87 -27.88 -9.73
C ALA A 170 7.24 -28.15 -8.35
N SER A 171 6.06 -27.58 -8.05
CA SER A 171 5.36 -27.85 -6.80
C SER A 171 3.85 -27.57 -6.85
N PRO A 172 3.06 -28.40 -7.57
CA PRO A 172 1.68 -28.07 -7.90
C PRO A 172 0.79 -27.83 -6.67
N ARG A 173 0.89 -28.70 -5.65
CA ARG A 173 0.10 -28.58 -4.41
C ARG A 173 0.35 -27.26 -3.67
N TRP A 174 1.60 -26.85 -3.59
CA TRP A 174 1.98 -25.65 -2.85
C TRP A 174 1.74 -24.39 -3.66
N ALA A 175 1.82 -24.47 -4.99
CA ALA A 175 1.36 -23.41 -5.88
C ALA A 175 -0.14 -23.15 -5.69
N VAL A 176 -0.99 -24.19 -5.69
CA VAL A 176 -2.43 -24.04 -5.40
C VAL A 176 -2.65 -23.42 -4.03
N PHE A 177 -2.03 -23.95 -2.97
CA PHE A 177 -2.16 -23.41 -1.62
C PHE A 177 -1.79 -21.92 -1.56
N ALA A 178 -0.63 -21.55 -2.11
CA ALA A 178 -0.18 -20.17 -2.11
C ALA A 178 -1.10 -19.23 -2.89
N LEU A 179 -1.66 -19.69 -4.01
CA LEU A 179 -2.57 -18.88 -4.83
C LEU A 179 -3.97 -18.75 -4.22
N VAL A 180 -4.43 -19.75 -3.48
CA VAL A 180 -5.63 -19.59 -2.64
C VAL A 180 -5.38 -18.53 -1.58
N VAL A 181 -4.27 -18.63 -0.82
CA VAL A 181 -3.95 -17.64 0.24
C VAL A 181 -3.74 -16.23 -0.33
N LEU A 182 -3.06 -16.10 -1.48
CA LEU A 182 -2.89 -14.83 -2.18
C LEU A 182 -4.23 -14.25 -2.66
N GLY A 183 -5.12 -15.10 -3.16
CA GLY A 183 -6.48 -14.72 -3.52
C GLY A 183 -7.33 -14.28 -2.32
N LEU A 184 -7.21 -14.95 -1.18
CA LEU A 184 -7.84 -14.50 0.06
C LEU A 184 -7.32 -13.13 0.51
N ALA A 185 -6.02 -12.85 0.33
CA ALA A 185 -5.45 -11.54 0.60
C ALA A 185 -5.98 -10.48 -0.37
N SER A 186 -6.16 -10.82 -1.65
CA SER A 186 -6.68 -9.90 -2.66
C SER A 186 -8.14 -9.54 -2.49
N THR A 187 -8.89 -10.23 -1.61
CA THR A 187 -10.26 -9.82 -1.24
C THR A 187 -10.31 -8.41 -0.65
N GLY A 188 -9.21 -7.92 -0.05
CA GLY A 188 -9.10 -6.51 0.36
C GLY A 188 -9.23 -5.52 -0.80
N SER A 189 -8.95 -5.94 -2.03
CA SER A 189 -9.07 -5.11 -3.24
C SER A 189 -10.47 -5.09 -3.85
N TRP A 190 -11.45 -5.80 -3.28
CA TRP A 190 -12.83 -5.84 -3.82
C TRP A 190 -13.71 -4.66 -3.39
N PRO A 191 -13.68 -4.19 -2.13
CA PRO A 191 -14.49 -3.04 -1.73
C PRO A 191 -14.09 -1.77 -2.46
N PRO A 192 -14.98 -0.77 -2.57
CA PRO A 192 -14.57 0.55 -3.03
C PRO A 192 -13.56 1.20 -2.06
N THR A 193 -12.93 2.28 -2.51
CA THR A 193 -11.97 3.04 -1.71
C THR A 193 -12.65 3.65 -0.48
N LEU A 194 -12.28 3.23 0.73
CA LEU A 194 -12.95 3.65 1.96
C LEU A 194 -11.99 3.91 3.13
N GLN A 195 -10.69 3.73 2.91
CA GLN A 195 -9.70 3.99 3.95
C GLN A 195 -9.67 5.49 4.29
N PHE A 196 -9.43 5.77 5.56
CA PHE A 196 -9.51 7.13 6.10
C PHE A 196 -8.60 8.10 5.33
N ASP A 197 -7.32 7.76 5.22
CA ASP A 197 -6.32 8.58 4.52
C ASP A 197 -6.62 8.66 3.01
N ASP A 198 -7.29 7.66 2.44
CA ASP A 198 -7.67 7.70 1.03
C ASP A 198 -8.73 8.78 0.77
N LEU A 199 -9.76 8.82 1.62
CA LEU A 199 -10.88 9.76 1.51
C LEU A 199 -10.53 11.17 1.99
N ALA A 200 -9.57 11.30 2.90
CA ALA A 200 -9.10 12.58 3.38
C ALA A 200 -8.04 13.21 2.46
N TYR A 201 -7.23 12.39 1.78
CA TYR A 201 -6.06 12.88 1.03
C TYR A 201 -5.77 12.12 -0.28
N HIS A 202 -5.54 10.80 -0.28
CA HIS A 202 -4.92 10.13 -1.45
C HIS A 202 -5.75 10.24 -2.73
N LEU A 203 -7.09 10.24 -2.63
CA LEU A 203 -7.98 10.43 -3.77
C LEU A 203 -7.89 11.83 -4.38
N GLY A 204 -7.33 12.80 -3.67
CA GLY A 204 -7.27 14.19 -4.12
C GLY A 204 -6.47 14.41 -5.40
N LEU A 205 -5.34 13.72 -5.56
CA LEU A 205 -4.54 13.82 -6.79
C LEU A 205 -5.25 13.16 -7.99
N PRO A 206 -5.69 11.88 -7.93
CA PRO A 206 -6.45 11.26 -9.01
C PRO A 206 -7.67 12.08 -9.44
N TRP A 207 -8.45 12.59 -8.49
CA TRP A 207 -9.64 13.37 -8.81
C TRP A 207 -9.31 14.73 -9.42
N GLN A 208 -8.30 15.46 -8.94
CA GLN A 208 -7.87 16.71 -9.57
C GLN A 208 -7.40 16.50 -11.01
N LEU A 209 -6.61 15.46 -11.27
CA LEU A 209 -6.23 15.14 -12.65
C LEU A 209 -7.46 14.83 -13.51
N GLN A 210 -8.46 14.14 -12.95
CA GLN A 210 -9.65 13.73 -13.68
C GLN A 210 -10.59 14.90 -13.98
N THR A 211 -10.76 15.85 -13.06
CA THR A 211 -11.69 16.96 -13.19
C THR A 211 -11.06 18.23 -13.77
N GLU A 212 -9.77 18.46 -13.51
CA GLU A 212 -9.06 19.69 -13.88
C GLU A 212 -7.97 19.46 -14.94
N GLY A 213 -7.56 18.21 -15.19
CA GLY A 213 -6.47 17.88 -16.11
C GLY A 213 -5.09 18.30 -15.61
N VAL A 214 -4.98 18.72 -14.35
CA VAL A 214 -3.78 19.25 -13.70
C VAL A 214 -3.87 19.05 -12.19
N TYR A 215 -2.73 18.82 -11.54
CA TYR A 215 -2.63 18.78 -10.09
C TYR A 215 -2.08 20.10 -9.55
N ARG A 216 -2.76 20.69 -8.57
CA ARG A 216 -2.40 21.99 -7.98
C ARG A 216 -2.18 21.85 -6.48
N PRO A 217 -1.02 21.39 -6.00
CA PRO A 217 -0.84 21.18 -4.57
C PRO A 217 -0.98 22.50 -3.79
N ASP A 218 -1.82 22.51 -2.75
CA ASP A 218 -1.95 23.66 -1.83
C ASP A 218 -1.81 23.18 -0.38
N PRO A 219 -0.67 23.47 0.28
CA PRO A 219 -0.42 23.05 1.67
C PRO A 219 -1.35 23.71 2.68
N ARG A 220 -2.07 24.78 2.31
CA ARG A 220 -3.09 25.42 3.18
C ARG A 220 -4.35 24.58 3.29
N LEU A 221 -4.67 23.82 2.25
CA LEU A 221 -5.88 23.02 2.14
C LEU A 221 -5.65 21.57 2.58
N GLN A 222 -4.43 21.07 2.40
CA GLN A 222 -4.06 19.70 2.71
C GLN A 222 -2.58 19.62 3.07
N VAL A 223 -2.28 19.26 4.32
CA VAL A 223 -0.94 19.19 4.90
C VAL A 223 -0.02 18.22 4.14
N TRP A 224 -0.60 17.17 3.55
CA TRP A 224 0.12 16.20 2.71
C TRP A 224 0.12 16.54 1.22
N ALA A 225 -0.34 17.73 0.82
CA ALA A 225 -0.43 18.11 -0.59
C ALA A 225 0.89 17.99 -1.34
N LEU A 226 2.04 18.08 -0.67
CA LEU A 226 3.38 17.99 -1.25
C LEU A 226 4.16 16.73 -0.83
N ALA A 227 3.47 15.74 -0.25
CA ALA A 227 4.08 14.45 0.06
C ALA A 227 4.56 13.72 -1.21
N PRO A 228 5.43 12.71 -1.10
CA PRO A 228 5.81 11.92 -2.28
C PRO A 228 4.59 11.21 -2.91
N TRP A 229 4.28 11.52 -4.17
CA TRP A 229 3.02 11.12 -4.82
C TRP A 229 3.12 9.88 -5.74
N ALA A 230 4.25 9.17 -5.79
CA ALA A 230 4.44 8.14 -6.83
C ALA A 230 3.35 7.06 -6.82
N THR A 231 2.88 6.65 -5.64
CA THR A 231 1.78 5.69 -5.52
C THR A 231 0.46 6.27 -6.01
N ASP A 232 0.18 7.53 -5.69
CA ASP A 232 -1.05 8.21 -6.09
C ASP A 232 -1.11 8.39 -7.61
N ILE A 233 0.02 8.72 -8.24
CA ILE A 233 0.16 8.78 -9.71
C ILE A 233 -0.17 7.43 -10.36
N LEU A 234 0.36 6.33 -9.81
CA LEU A 234 0.16 4.98 -10.37
C LEU A 234 -1.30 4.52 -10.26
N HIS A 235 -2.04 5.01 -9.28
CA HIS A 235 -3.48 4.81 -9.17
C HIS A 235 -4.27 5.76 -10.08
N ALA A 236 -3.80 7.00 -10.23
CA ALA A 236 -4.44 8.02 -11.04
C ALA A 236 -4.48 7.65 -12.53
N ILE A 237 -3.43 7.06 -13.09
CA ILE A 237 -3.35 6.79 -14.54
C ILE A 237 -4.50 5.86 -15.02
N PRO A 238 -4.71 4.66 -14.44
CA PRO A 238 -5.85 3.83 -14.85
C PRO A 238 -7.21 4.48 -14.53
N GLN A 239 -7.31 5.26 -13.45
CA GLN A 239 -8.53 6.00 -13.12
C GLN A 239 -8.88 7.04 -14.19
N LEU A 240 -7.88 7.82 -14.64
CA LEU A 240 -8.04 8.83 -15.69
C LEU A 240 -8.52 8.22 -17.00
N MET A 241 -7.96 7.06 -17.38
CA MET A 241 -8.30 6.42 -18.65
C MET A 241 -9.79 6.05 -18.75
N MET A 242 -10.43 5.67 -17.65
CA MET A 242 -11.83 5.17 -17.67
C MET A 242 -12.81 6.00 -16.85
N GLY A 243 -12.34 7.09 -16.23
CA GLY A 243 -13.16 7.96 -15.39
C GLY A 243 -13.72 7.30 -14.12
N ARG A 244 -13.12 6.18 -13.67
CA ARG A 244 -13.56 5.42 -12.50
C ARG A 244 -12.36 4.94 -11.70
N GLU A 245 -12.51 4.84 -10.39
CA GLU A 245 -11.44 4.37 -9.51
C GLU A 245 -10.93 2.99 -9.92
N ALA A 246 -9.61 2.81 -9.88
CA ALA A 246 -8.93 1.58 -10.27
C ALA A 246 -8.04 1.01 -9.16
N ARG A 247 -8.31 1.38 -7.90
CA ARG A 247 -7.54 0.95 -6.72
C ARG A 247 -7.41 -0.56 -6.62
N GLY A 248 -8.53 -1.28 -6.73
CA GLY A 248 -8.54 -2.73 -6.60
C GLY A 248 -7.58 -3.43 -7.57
N PRO A 249 -7.72 -3.22 -8.89
CA PRO A 249 -6.83 -3.82 -9.88
C PRO A 249 -5.35 -3.40 -9.76
N VAL A 250 -5.07 -2.13 -9.43
CA VAL A 250 -3.69 -1.66 -9.20
C VAL A 250 -3.07 -2.37 -7.99
N ASN A 251 -3.82 -2.55 -6.90
CA ASN A 251 -3.35 -3.26 -5.72
C ASN A 251 -3.17 -4.77 -5.95
N LEU A 252 -4.01 -5.39 -6.79
CA LEU A 252 -3.76 -6.77 -7.22
C LEU A 252 -2.43 -6.89 -7.98
N ALA A 253 -2.08 -5.90 -8.81
CA ALA A 253 -0.80 -5.86 -9.49
C ALA A 253 0.37 -5.77 -8.50
N TRP A 254 0.25 -4.98 -7.44
CA TRP A 254 1.24 -4.91 -6.36
C TRP A 254 1.39 -6.24 -5.60
N LEU A 255 0.28 -6.92 -5.30
CA LEU A 255 0.31 -8.25 -4.69
C LEU A 255 1.01 -9.28 -5.61
N ALA A 256 0.76 -9.23 -6.92
CA ALA A 256 1.43 -10.10 -7.89
C ALA A 256 2.94 -9.81 -7.97
N VAL A 257 3.34 -8.53 -8.04
CA VAL A 257 4.75 -8.12 -8.05
C VAL A 257 5.46 -8.56 -6.76
N LEU A 258 4.79 -8.42 -5.61
CA LEU A 258 5.29 -8.86 -4.32
C LEU A 258 5.47 -10.39 -4.27
N GLY A 259 4.43 -11.15 -4.64
CA GLY A 259 4.46 -12.61 -4.65
C GLY A 259 5.55 -13.17 -5.59
N CYS A 260 5.67 -12.61 -6.80
CA CYS A 260 6.75 -12.95 -7.71
C CYS A 260 8.13 -12.62 -7.12
N GLY A 261 8.29 -11.46 -6.49
CA GLY A 261 9.55 -11.07 -5.85
C GLY A 261 9.94 -12.01 -4.72
N VAL A 262 8.99 -12.36 -3.85
CA VAL A 262 9.19 -13.28 -2.72
C VAL A 262 9.60 -14.66 -3.22
N TRP A 263 8.90 -15.18 -4.25
CA TRP A 263 9.25 -16.45 -4.87
C TRP A 263 10.68 -16.43 -5.42
N GLN A 264 11.02 -15.40 -6.21
CA GLN A 264 12.35 -15.27 -6.84
C GLN A 264 13.45 -15.14 -5.79
N LEU A 265 13.22 -14.35 -4.73
CA LEU A 265 14.17 -14.20 -3.63
C LEU A 265 14.41 -15.53 -2.91
N CYS A 266 13.36 -16.29 -2.60
CA CYS A 266 13.51 -17.61 -2.00
C CYS A 266 14.34 -18.55 -2.89
N ARG A 267 14.07 -18.57 -4.20
CA ARG A 267 14.79 -19.42 -5.16
C ARG A 267 16.26 -19.01 -5.29
N GLN A 268 16.57 -17.72 -5.30
CA GLN A 268 17.95 -17.21 -5.28
C GLN A 268 18.69 -17.59 -3.99
N LEU A 269 18.00 -17.65 -2.85
CA LEU A 269 18.55 -18.12 -1.57
C LEU A 269 18.66 -19.66 -1.47
N GLY A 270 18.35 -20.38 -2.54
CA GLY A 270 18.46 -21.85 -2.61
C GLY A 270 17.29 -22.60 -1.96
N ALA A 271 16.14 -21.95 -1.72
CA ALA A 271 14.93 -22.64 -1.27
C ALA A 271 14.41 -23.61 -2.33
N THR A 272 13.77 -24.71 -1.92
CA THR A 272 12.98 -25.57 -2.83
C THR A 272 11.76 -24.82 -3.38
N ALA A 273 11.18 -25.28 -4.49
CA ALA A 273 9.97 -24.68 -5.05
C ALA A 273 8.80 -24.68 -4.04
N SER A 274 8.66 -25.75 -3.25
CA SER A 274 7.69 -25.84 -2.17
C SER A 274 7.86 -24.73 -1.14
N LEU A 275 9.09 -24.51 -0.68
CA LEU A 275 9.40 -23.51 0.34
C LEU A 275 9.24 -22.08 -0.20
N ALA A 276 9.54 -21.85 -1.48
CA ALA A 276 9.28 -20.57 -2.14
C ALA A 276 7.77 -20.27 -2.19
N TRP A 277 6.94 -21.23 -2.61
CA TRP A 277 5.47 -21.08 -2.60
C TRP A 277 4.91 -20.87 -1.19
N LEU A 278 5.39 -21.63 -0.20
CA LEU A 278 5.01 -21.44 1.20
C LEU A 278 5.39 -20.07 1.75
N SER A 279 6.52 -19.50 1.31
CA SER A 279 6.93 -18.14 1.70
C SER A 279 6.02 -17.08 1.08
N VAL A 280 5.59 -17.28 -0.19
CA VAL A 280 4.55 -16.44 -0.82
C VAL A 280 3.24 -16.52 -0.04
N ALA A 281 2.80 -17.74 0.30
CA ALA A 281 1.59 -17.96 1.10
C ALA A 281 1.69 -17.25 2.46
N LEU A 282 2.83 -17.37 3.14
CA LEU A 282 3.01 -16.77 4.46
C LEU A 282 2.97 -15.24 4.42
N VAL A 283 3.65 -14.62 3.45
CA VAL A 283 3.55 -13.16 3.21
C VAL A 283 2.12 -12.73 2.87
N ALA A 284 1.45 -13.47 1.98
CA ALA A 284 0.07 -13.20 1.61
C ALA A 284 -0.89 -13.34 2.79
N SER A 285 -0.63 -14.29 3.70
CA SER A 285 -1.47 -14.53 4.87
C SER A 285 -1.40 -13.42 5.92
N LEU A 286 -0.33 -12.61 5.95
CA LEU A 286 -0.17 -11.54 6.94
C LEU A 286 -1.44 -10.67 6.96
N PRO A 287 -2.05 -10.43 8.13
CA PRO A 287 -3.31 -9.67 8.20
C PRO A 287 -3.21 -8.32 7.47
N LEU A 288 -2.10 -7.59 7.68
CA LEU A 288 -1.83 -6.31 7.03
C LEU A 288 -1.77 -6.38 5.49
N THR A 289 -1.45 -7.51 4.88
CA THR A 289 -1.41 -7.63 3.41
C THR A 289 -2.79 -7.35 2.81
N ALA A 290 -3.84 -7.94 3.38
CA ALA A 290 -5.22 -7.70 2.95
C ALA A 290 -5.67 -6.27 3.30
N ALA A 291 -5.21 -5.74 4.44
CA ALA A 291 -5.53 -4.37 4.83
C ALA A 291 -4.97 -3.32 3.87
N LEU A 292 -3.68 -3.45 3.55
CA LEU A 292 -3.00 -2.55 2.63
C LEU A 292 -3.51 -2.70 1.20
N ALA A 293 -3.87 -3.92 0.78
CA ALA A 293 -4.57 -4.14 -0.49
C ALA A 293 -5.95 -3.46 -0.56
N GLY A 294 -6.50 -3.05 0.60
CA GLY A 294 -7.75 -2.32 0.78
C GLY A 294 -7.67 -0.79 0.77
N GLY A 295 -6.48 -0.20 0.65
CA GLY A 295 -6.34 1.26 0.53
C GLY A 295 -5.30 1.70 -0.50
N MET A 296 -4.95 2.98 -0.53
CA MET A 296 -3.89 3.53 -1.39
C MET A 296 -2.55 3.68 -0.65
N HIS A 297 -2.45 3.08 0.53
CA HIS A 297 -1.26 3.06 1.37
C HIS A 297 0.00 2.59 0.64
N THR A 298 1.09 3.30 0.88
CA THR A 298 2.38 3.08 0.21
C THR A 298 3.16 1.85 0.67
N GLU A 299 2.75 1.22 1.77
CA GLU A 299 3.49 0.15 2.43
C GLU A 299 3.51 -1.14 1.61
N LEU A 300 2.42 -1.44 0.89
CA LEU A 300 2.36 -2.58 -0.03
C LEU A 300 3.31 -2.42 -1.24
N PRO A 301 3.27 -1.32 -2.02
CA PRO A 301 4.24 -1.09 -3.09
C PRO A 301 5.69 -0.96 -2.57
N THR A 302 5.88 -0.39 -1.38
CA THR A 302 7.19 -0.33 -0.71
C THR A 302 7.74 -1.74 -0.45
N ALA A 303 6.93 -2.63 0.14
CA ALA A 303 7.33 -4.02 0.40
C ALA A 303 7.67 -4.77 -0.89
N ALA A 304 6.84 -4.63 -1.93
CA ALA A 304 7.10 -5.22 -3.24
C ALA A 304 8.44 -4.74 -3.82
N THR A 305 8.69 -3.43 -3.79
CA THR A 305 9.91 -2.83 -4.35
C THR A 305 11.16 -3.21 -3.54
N LEU A 306 11.08 -3.24 -2.21
CA LEU A 306 12.18 -3.66 -1.34
C LEU A 306 12.57 -5.12 -1.57
N VAL A 307 11.61 -6.02 -1.78
CA VAL A 307 11.92 -7.43 -2.09
C VAL A 307 12.70 -7.55 -3.40
N TRP A 308 12.29 -6.80 -4.45
CA TRP A 308 13.03 -6.78 -5.72
C TRP A 308 14.39 -6.10 -5.62
N LEU A 309 14.53 -5.06 -4.80
CA LEU A 309 15.81 -4.43 -4.51
C LEU A 309 16.73 -5.40 -3.76
N ALA A 310 16.23 -6.10 -2.74
CA ALA A 310 16.97 -7.12 -2.02
C ALA A 310 17.38 -8.29 -2.91
N LEU A 311 16.52 -8.74 -3.82
CA LEU A 311 16.86 -9.73 -4.84
C LEU A 311 18.03 -9.25 -5.71
N ALA A 312 17.96 -8.01 -6.21
CA ALA A 312 19.01 -7.43 -7.04
C ALA A 312 20.34 -7.29 -6.29
N VAL A 313 20.33 -6.78 -5.06
CA VAL A 313 21.56 -6.57 -4.25
C VAL A 313 22.13 -7.89 -3.72
N SER A 314 21.31 -8.90 -3.45
CA SER A 314 21.80 -10.21 -3.00
C SER A 314 22.40 -11.06 -4.11
N ALA A 315 22.29 -10.64 -5.37
CA ALA A 315 22.85 -11.34 -6.52
C ALA A 315 24.40 -11.39 -6.46
N PRO A 316 25.05 -12.21 -7.32
CA PRO A 316 26.50 -12.18 -7.46
C PRO A 316 27.04 -10.77 -7.76
N PRO A 317 28.25 -10.42 -7.26
CA PRO A 317 28.85 -9.12 -7.50
C PRO A 317 28.88 -8.74 -8.98
N SER A 318 28.53 -7.49 -9.28
CA SER A 318 28.44 -6.97 -10.65
C SER A 318 28.65 -5.46 -10.63
N GLY A 319 29.61 -4.98 -11.42
CA GLY A 319 29.90 -3.55 -11.58
C GLY A 319 29.35 -2.95 -12.87
N GLY A 320 28.51 -3.71 -13.58
CA GLY A 320 27.95 -3.26 -14.85
C GLY A 320 27.02 -2.07 -14.67
N THR A 321 27.05 -1.10 -15.58
CA THR A 321 26.18 0.09 -15.53
C THR A 321 24.70 -0.30 -15.45
N ARG A 322 24.27 -1.34 -16.17
CA ARG A 322 22.87 -1.79 -16.17
C ARG A 322 22.42 -2.30 -14.80
N PHE A 323 23.32 -2.92 -14.03
CA PHE A 323 23.04 -3.32 -12.65
C PHE A 323 22.75 -2.08 -11.80
N TRP A 324 23.66 -1.10 -11.83
CA TRP A 324 23.52 0.13 -11.06
C TRP A 324 22.33 1.01 -11.49
N VAL A 325 22.00 1.06 -12.78
CA VAL A 325 20.77 1.72 -13.26
C VAL A 325 19.53 1.04 -12.69
N ARG A 326 19.47 -0.29 -12.63
CA ARG A 326 18.35 -1.02 -12.01
C ARG A 326 18.23 -0.68 -10.52
N ILE A 327 19.35 -0.67 -9.79
CA ILE A 327 19.37 -0.27 -8.38
C ILE A 327 18.87 1.17 -8.23
N ALA A 328 19.35 2.10 -9.06
CA ALA A 328 18.94 3.50 -9.03
C ALA A 328 17.43 3.67 -9.30
N ILE A 329 16.85 2.94 -10.25
CA ILE A 329 15.40 2.97 -10.51
C ILE A 329 14.63 2.48 -9.27
N LEU A 330 15.00 1.34 -8.70
CA LEU A 330 14.28 0.78 -7.54
C LEU A 330 14.39 1.69 -6.30
N VAL A 331 15.58 2.25 -6.04
CA VAL A 331 15.81 3.21 -4.96
C VAL A 331 15.02 4.50 -5.21
N ALA A 332 15.05 5.03 -6.43
CA ALA A 332 14.30 6.23 -6.79
C ALA A 332 12.79 6.03 -6.59
N GLY A 333 12.26 4.86 -6.95
CA GLY A 333 10.87 4.50 -6.70
C GLY A 333 10.52 4.54 -5.22
N LEU A 334 11.34 3.92 -4.36
CA LEU A 334 11.14 3.96 -2.90
C LEU A 334 11.17 5.39 -2.35
N VAL A 335 12.10 6.21 -2.83
CA VAL A 335 12.19 7.64 -2.46
C VAL A 335 10.94 8.41 -2.90
N ALA A 336 10.44 8.17 -4.11
CA ALA A 336 9.27 8.84 -4.66
C ALA A 336 7.93 8.34 -4.07
N MET A 337 7.91 7.15 -3.44
CA MET A 337 6.74 6.62 -2.76
C MET A 337 6.58 7.20 -1.35
N LYS A 338 7.65 7.28 -0.57
CA LYS A 338 7.59 7.75 0.83
C LYS A 338 8.97 8.09 1.38
N THR A 339 9.08 9.15 2.17
CA THR A 339 10.34 9.51 2.84
C THR A 339 10.85 8.37 3.74
N LEU A 340 9.96 7.66 4.43
CA LEU A 340 10.35 6.51 5.24
C LEU A 340 10.82 5.31 4.40
N ALA A 341 10.26 5.12 3.20
CA ALA A 341 10.73 4.12 2.26
C ALA A 341 12.13 4.47 1.71
N ALA A 342 12.48 5.75 1.59
CA ALA A 342 13.84 6.18 1.29
C ALA A 342 14.86 5.71 2.35
N VAL A 343 14.49 5.80 3.64
CA VAL A 343 15.34 5.31 4.75
C VAL A 343 15.56 3.81 4.64
N MET A 344 14.51 3.04 4.36
CA MET A 344 14.63 1.59 4.12
C MET A 344 15.51 1.28 2.90
N ALA A 345 15.36 2.04 1.81
CA ALA A 345 16.15 1.90 0.60
C ALA A 345 17.65 2.18 0.87
N ALA A 346 17.95 3.16 1.72
CA ALA A 346 19.33 3.53 2.07
C ALA A 346 20.09 2.35 2.72
N VAL A 347 19.42 1.52 3.53
CA VAL A 347 20.04 0.32 4.12
C VAL A 347 20.48 -0.68 3.05
N LEU A 348 19.59 -0.98 2.09
CA LEU A 348 19.90 -1.87 0.97
C LEU A 348 20.93 -1.27 0.01
N LEU A 349 20.87 0.04 -0.22
CA LEU A 349 21.85 0.75 -1.04
C LEU A 349 23.23 0.72 -0.40
N ALA A 350 23.34 0.98 0.91
CA ALA A 350 24.60 0.87 1.64
C ALA A 350 25.19 -0.54 1.52
N TRP A 351 24.35 -1.57 1.66
CA TRP A 351 24.80 -2.95 1.43
C TRP A 351 25.28 -3.18 -0.01
N ALA A 352 24.58 -2.62 -1.01
CA ALA A 352 24.99 -2.72 -2.41
C ALA A 352 26.35 -2.05 -2.67
N LEU A 353 26.57 -0.86 -2.12
CA LEU A 353 27.81 -0.08 -2.28
C LEU A 353 29.03 -0.78 -1.65
N LEU A 354 28.81 -1.55 -0.58
CA LEU A 354 29.86 -2.34 0.08
C LEU A 354 30.17 -3.66 -0.64
N ARG A 355 29.17 -4.26 -1.32
CA ARG A 355 29.27 -5.61 -1.89
C ARG A 355 29.68 -5.62 -3.36
N HIS A 356 29.22 -4.64 -4.15
CA HIS A 356 29.38 -4.64 -5.60
C HIS A 356 30.49 -3.68 -6.03
N PRO A 357 31.29 -4.04 -7.05
CA PRO A 357 32.24 -3.11 -7.62
C PRO A 357 31.51 -1.92 -8.26
N TRP A 358 32.12 -0.75 -8.15
CA TRP A 358 31.52 0.50 -8.58
C TRP A 358 31.66 0.69 -10.09
N PRO A 359 30.71 1.39 -10.74
CA PRO A 359 30.86 1.74 -12.15
C PRO A 359 31.93 2.84 -12.28
N ARG A 360 32.50 2.98 -13.49
CA ARG A 360 33.43 4.09 -13.78
C ARG A 360 32.78 5.45 -13.47
N PRO A 361 33.54 6.49 -13.04
CA PRO A 361 32.97 7.77 -12.57
C PRO A 361 31.94 8.41 -13.52
N GLY A 362 32.23 8.48 -14.83
CA GLY A 362 31.27 9.06 -15.80
C GLY A 362 29.96 8.27 -15.92
N ARG A 363 30.01 6.94 -15.74
CA ARG A 363 28.80 6.08 -15.69
C ARG A 363 28.08 6.20 -14.37
N LEU A 364 28.80 6.44 -13.27
CA LEU A 364 28.22 6.72 -11.96
C LEU A 364 27.38 8.00 -12.01
N LEU A 365 27.89 9.08 -12.61
CA LEU A 365 27.13 10.33 -12.79
C LEU A 365 25.83 10.09 -13.56
N TRP A 366 25.88 9.27 -14.62
CA TRP A 366 24.69 8.86 -15.36
C TRP A 366 23.68 8.08 -14.51
N VAL A 367 24.15 7.12 -13.70
CA VAL A 367 23.29 6.36 -12.78
C VAL A 367 22.62 7.29 -11.76
N LEU A 368 23.40 8.19 -11.15
CA LEU A 368 22.90 9.16 -10.18
C LEU A 368 21.91 10.13 -10.82
N GLY A 369 22.19 10.61 -12.04
CA GLY A 369 21.29 11.49 -12.79
C GLY A 369 19.95 10.83 -13.07
N ILE A 370 19.92 9.56 -13.48
CA ILE A 370 18.67 8.80 -13.67
C ILE A 370 17.92 8.66 -12.34
N GLY A 371 18.62 8.26 -11.27
CA GLY A 371 17.99 8.10 -9.95
C GLY A 371 17.37 9.40 -9.45
N LEU A 372 18.11 10.51 -9.56
CA LEU A 372 17.64 11.84 -9.14
C LEU A 372 16.46 12.31 -10.00
N ALA A 373 16.54 12.18 -11.32
CA ALA A 373 15.47 12.58 -12.23
C ALA A 373 14.14 11.86 -11.93
N LEU A 374 14.20 10.59 -11.52
CA LEU A 374 12.99 9.83 -11.17
C LEU A 374 12.47 10.11 -9.76
N ALA A 375 13.35 10.45 -8.81
CA ALA A 375 12.99 10.62 -7.41
C ALA A 375 12.62 12.06 -7.03
N ALA A 376 13.18 13.06 -7.71
CA ALA A 376 13.25 14.41 -7.17
C ALA A 376 11.99 15.25 -7.34
N SER A 377 11.03 14.86 -8.19
CA SER A 377 9.91 15.74 -8.57
C SER A 377 9.11 16.28 -7.37
N SER A 378 8.62 15.41 -6.48
CA SER A 378 7.87 15.84 -5.28
C SER A 378 8.69 16.74 -4.37
N TYR A 379 9.97 16.40 -4.14
CA TYR A 379 10.86 17.14 -3.27
C TYR A 379 11.26 18.52 -3.85
N ALA A 380 11.47 18.58 -5.16
CA ALA A 380 11.77 19.81 -5.87
C ALA A 380 10.57 20.76 -5.84
N PHE A 381 9.37 20.26 -6.15
CA PHE A 381 8.16 21.08 -6.05
C PHE A 381 7.87 21.52 -4.62
N ALA A 382 8.02 20.64 -3.63
CA ALA A 382 7.86 21.00 -2.22
C ALA A 382 8.81 22.13 -1.81
N TYR A 383 10.10 22.03 -2.18
CA TYR A 383 11.08 23.07 -1.90
C TYR A 383 10.75 24.39 -2.61
N LEU A 384 10.47 24.35 -3.92
CA LEU A 384 10.18 25.55 -4.71
C LEU A 384 8.93 26.28 -4.22
N MET A 385 7.91 25.55 -3.79
CA MET A 385 6.63 26.13 -3.37
C MET A 385 6.61 26.59 -1.91
N THR A 386 7.45 25.99 -1.06
CA THR A 386 7.28 26.12 0.39
C THR A 386 8.56 26.32 1.19
N GLY A 387 9.73 26.22 0.55
CA GLY A 387 11.04 26.23 1.21
C GLY A 387 11.43 24.90 1.88
N ASN A 388 10.50 23.94 1.99
CA ASN A 388 10.73 22.65 2.64
C ASN A 388 10.58 21.49 1.65
N PRO A 389 11.66 20.73 1.33
CA PRO A 389 11.62 19.65 0.36
C PRO A 389 10.84 18.42 0.84
N VAL A 390 10.56 18.31 2.14
CA VAL A 390 9.92 17.14 2.78
C VAL A 390 8.69 17.53 3.57
N LEU A 391 8.05 18.65 3.20
CA LEU A 391 6.85 19.17 3.85
C LEU A 391 5.77 18.09 4.00
N PRO A 392 5.09 17.98 5.15
CA PRO A 392 5.17 18.81 6.36
C PRO A 392 6.25 18.37 7.38
N LEU A 393 7.10 17.42 7.01
CA LEU A 393 8.14 16.91 7.89
C LEU A 393 9.26 17.94 8.06
N PHE A 394 9.96 17.87 9.19
CA PHE A 394 11.16 18.67 9.44
C PHE A 394 11.00 20.20 9.33
N ASN A 395 9.81 20.75 9.61
CA ASN A 395 9.58 22.19 9.44
C ASN A 395 10.39 23.05 10.43
N ALA A 396 10.85 22.51 11.56
CA ALA A 396 11.76 23.22 12.46
C ALA A 396 13.11 23.58 11.81
N TRP A 397 13.49 22.87 10.74
CA TRP A 397 14.75 23.08 10.01
C TRP A 397 14.57 23.94 8.76
N PHE A 398 13.52 23.67 7.98
CA PHE A 398 13.31 24.35 6.69
C PHE A 398 12.46 25.61 6.78
N GLY A 399 11.65 25.77 7.83
CA GLY A 399 10.93 27.02 8.11
C GLY A 399 9.89 27.42 7.06
N SER A 400 9.07 26.47 6.59
CA SER A 400 7.97 26.77 5.68
C SER A 400 6.95 27.72 6.33
N PRO A 401 6.47 28.76 5.61
CA PRO A 401 5.54 29.75 6.17
C PRO A 401 4.13 29.21 6.39
N TYR A 402 3.81 28.02 5.87
CA TYR A 402 2.47 27.43 5.95
C TYR A 402 2.17 26.74 7.30
N PHE A 403 3.21 26.40 8.08
CA PHE A 403 3.07 25.64 9.32
C PHE A 403 3.93 26.23 10.44
N ALA A 404 3.63 25.84 11.67
CA ALA A 404 4.46 26.20 12.82
C ALA A 404 5.92 25.73 12.63
N LEU A 405 6.85 26.46 13.23
CA LEU A 405 8.28 26.14 13.22
C LEU A 405 8.58 24.97 14.18
N SER A 406 8.02 23.80 13.89
CA SER A 406 8.17 22.56 14.66
C SER A 406 8.15 21.36 13.71
N ASN A 407 8.67 20.22 14.17
CA ASN A 407 8.62 19.00 13.37
C ASN A 407 7.27 18.30 13.57
N THR A 408 6.64 17.90 12.47
CA THR A 408 5.44 17.08 12.49
C THR A 408 5.75 15.72 13.14
N LEU A 409 5.08 15.43 14.25
CA LEU A 409 5.23 14.18 15.01
C LEU A 409 3.85 13.68 15.41
N ASP A 410 3.59 12.39 15.17
CA ASP A 410 2.40 11.72 15.69
C ASP A 410 2.75 11.03 17.03
N LEU A 411 2.40 11.69 18.12
CA LEU A 411 2.70 11.21 19.47
C LEU A 411 1.91 9.94 19.85
N ARG A 412 0.83 9.60 19.12
CA ARG A 412 0.02 8.40 19.39
C ARG A 412 0.84 7.12 19.26
N TRP A 413 1.87 7.12 18.42
CA TRP A 413 2.66 5.94 18.08
C TRP A 413 4.08 5.94 18.66
N GLN A 414 4.30 6.66 19.75
CA GLN A 414 5.55 6.67 20.52
C GLN A 414 5.44 5.82 21.80
N ALA A 415 5.00 4.57 21.65
CA ALA A 415 4.74 3.66 22.77
C ALA A 415 6.02 3.01 23.37
N GLY A 416 7.20 3.31 22.81
CA GLY A 416 8.50 2.87 23.32
C GLY A 416 9.20 1.85 22.43
N PHE A 417 10.53 1.94 22.39
CA PHE A 417 11.40 1.09 21.57
C PHE A 417 12.31 0.24 22.48
N ASN A 418 12.02 -1.07 22.59
CA ASN A 418 12.76 -1.99 23.46
C ASN A 418 12.78 -3.43 22.89
N ALA A 419 13.45 -4.36 23.59
CA ALA A 419 13.59 -5.74 23.14
C ALA A 419 12.27 -6.54 23.08
N ALA A 420 11.23 -6.11 23.79
CA ALA A 420 9.90 -6.71 23.73
C ALA A 420 9.09 -6.22 22.51
N LEU A 421 9.57 -5.26 21.73
CA LEU A 421 8.81 -4.69 20.61
C LEU A 421 8.25 -5.74 19.62
N PRO A 422 8.98 -6.80 19.21
CA PRO A 422 8.39 -7.85 18.36
C PRO A 422 7.20 -8.56 19.01
N TRP A 423 7.24 -8.75 20.33
CA TRP A 423 6.14 -9.31 21.12
C TRP A 423 4.97 -8.32 21.20
N ASP A 424 5.25 -7.06 21.50
CA ASP A 424 4.24 -6.03 21.67
C ASP A 424 3.53 -5.69 20.36
N LEU A 425 4.24 -5.69 19.23
CA LEU A 425 3.64 -5.54 17.90
C LEU A 425 2.66 -6.68 17.59
N THR A 426 2.96 -7.92 18.00
CA THR A 426 2.11 -9.10 17.75
C THR A 426 0.91 -9.17 18.71
N PHE A 427 1.12 -9.00 20.02
CA PHE A 427 0.08 -9.24 21.02
C PHE A 427 -0.59 -7.97 21.56
N HIS A 428 0.09 -6.82 21.49
CA HIS A 428 -0.41 -5.50 21.90
C HIS A 428 -0.54 -4.55 20.70
N THR A 429 -0.86 -5.11 19.52
CA THR A 429 -0.96 -4.42 18.22
C THR A 429 -1.74 -3.10 18.27
N HIS A 430 -2.82 -3.03 19.04
CA HIS A 430 -3.66 -1.84 19.20
C HIS A 430 -2.94 -0.60 19.74
N ARG A 431 -1.77 -0.78 20.38
CA ARG A 431 -0.91 0.33 20.83
C ARG A 431 -0.06 0.93 19.72
N TYR A 432 0.02 0.25 18.58
CA TYR A 432 0.94 0.58 17.48
C TYR A 432 0.22 0.82 16.15
N GLY A 433 -1.11 0.92 16.18
CA GLY A 433 -1.90 1.42 15.06
C GLY A 433 -3.39 1.27 15.30
N GLU A 434 -4.19 1.75 14.34
CA GLU A 434 -5.65 1.63 14.31
C GLU A 434 -6.09 0.19 14.00
N LEU A 435 -5.67 -0.74 14.86
CA LEU A 435 -5.68 -2.18 14.67
C LEU A 435 -6.11 -2.88 15.95
N PHE A 436 -6.49 -4.15 15.85
CA PHE A 436 -6.83 -4.99 16.99
C PHE A 436 -5.66 -5.94 17.29
N ALA A 437 -5.60 -6.48 18.52
CA ALA A 437 -4.54 -7.39 18.91
C ALA A 437 -4.43 -8.59 17.96
N GLY A 438 -3.22 -8.98 17.56
CA GLY A 438 -2.99 -10.00 16.53
C GLY A 438 -3.07 -9.46 15.09
N GLY A 439 -3.41 -8.19 14.89
CA GLY A 439 -3.49 -7.53 13.58
C GLY A 439 -2.15 -7.39 12.85
N ALA A 440 -1.02 -7.56 13.54
CA ALA A 440 0.31 -7.67 12.91
C ALA A 440 0.54 -9.03 12.23
N GLY A 441 -0.21 -10.05 12.63
CA GLY A 441 0.15 -11.44 12.43
C GLY A 441 1.23 -11.92 13.39
N PHE A 442 1.65 -13.17 13.20
CA PHE A 442 2.41 -13.92 14.22
C PHE A 442 3.84 -14.27 13.80
N VAL A 443 4.26 -13.84 12.61
CA VAL A 443 5.56 -14.22 12.04
C VAL A 443 6.75 -13.64 12.79
N LEU A 444 6.61 -12.45 13.40
CA LEU A 444 7.70 -11.80 14.15
C LEU A 444 8.17 -12.66 15.31
N VAL A 445 7.22 -13.21 16.09
CA VAL A 445 7.51 -14.10 17.22
C VAL A 445 7.79 -15.51 16.74
N ALA A 446 6.95 -16.07 15.86
CA ALA A 446 7.06 -17.46 15.43
C ALA A 446 8.36 -17.76 14.65
N LEU A 447 8.85 -16.79 13.87
CA LEU A 447 10.07 -16.94 13.08
C LEU A 447 11.29 -16.28 13.72
N ALA A 448 11.20 -15.74 14.93
CA ALA A 448 12.32 -15.10 15.62
C ALA A 448 13.53 -16.04 15.71
N GLY A 449 13.32 -17.30 16.12
CA GLY A 449 14.35 -18.32 16.17
C GLY A 449 14.97 -18.64 14.81
N ALA A 450 14.15 -18.68 13.75
CA ALA A 450 14.61 -18.90 12.38
C ALA A 450 15.43 -17.72 11.84
N TRP A 451 15.04 -16.49 12.18
CA TRP A 451 15.84 -15.30 11.90
C TRP A 451 17.19 -15.34 12.64
N LEU A 452 17.22 -15.68 13.94
CA LEU A 452 18.47 -15.83 14.69
C LEU A 452 19.39 -16.89 14.07
N VAL A 453 18.83 -18.04 13.65
CA VAL A 453 19.58 -19.08 12.93
C VAL A 453 20.09 -18.56 11.58
N SER A 454 19.34 -17.71 10.87
CA SER A 454 19.80 -17.12 9.61
C SER A 454 21.06 -16.25 9.77
N LEU A 455 21.27 -15.62 10.93
CA LEU A 455 22.48 -14.84 11.23
C LEU A 455 23.75 -15.69 11.34
N VAL A 456 23.62 -16.99 11.60
CA VAL A 456 24.77 -17.92 11.63
C VAL A 456 25.03 -18.59 10.27
N HIS A 457 24.08 -18.57 9.35
CA HIS A 457 24.25 -19.05 7.98
C HIS A 457 25.02 -18.02 7.14
N ARG A 458 26.26 -18.34 6.74
CA ARG A 458 27.17 -17.41 6.04
C ARG A 458 26.54 -16.78 4.78
N ASP A 459 25.76 -17.55 4.04
CA ASP A 459 25.11 -17.13 2.80
C ASP A 459 23.82 -16.33 3.03
N LEU A 460 23.19 -16.43 4.20
CA LEU A 460 21.97 -15.70 4.56
C LEU A 460 22.25 -14.48 5.45
N ARG A 461 23.36 -14.50 6.20
CA ARG A 461 23.67 -13.55 7.28
C ARG A 461 23.56 -12.09 6.86
N ALA A 462 24.13 -11.72 5.72
CA ALA A 462 24.12 -10.32 5.27
C ALA A 462 22.68 -9.84 5.01
N LEU A 463 21.88 -10.64 4.29
CA LEU A 463 20.49 -10.31 4.03
C LEU A 463 19.63 -10.36 5.30
N ALA A 464 19.92 -11.27 6.23
CA ALA A 464 19.26 -11.35 7.53
C ALA A 464 19.46 -10.10 8.39
N VAL A 465 20.70 -9.57 8.42
CA VAL A 465 21.02 -8.29 9.08
C VAL A 465 20.31 -7.14 8.39
N VAL A 466 20.37 -7.06 7.06
CA VAL A 466 19.71 -6.00 6.29
C VAL A 466 18.19 -6.03 6.46
N ALA A 467 17.55 -7.20 6.40
CA ALA A 467 16.12 -7.34 6.64
C ALA A 467 15.74 -6.90 8.07
N GLY A 468 16.55 -7.25 9.08
CA GLY A 468 16.38 -6.79 10.45
C GLY A 468 16.51 -5.26 10.58
N LEU A 469 17.49 -4.65 9.92
CA LEU A 469 17.66 -3.19 9.92
C LEU A 469 16.51 -2.47 9.21
N VAL A 470 16.03 -3.00 8.07
CA VAL A 470 14.87 -2.47 7.34
C VAL A 470 13.60 -2.55 8.19
N LEU A 471 13.45 -3.58 9.03
CA LEU A 471 12.36 -3.68 10.00
C LEU A 471 12.48 -2.67 11.15
N VAL A 472 13.69 -2.51 11.69
CA VAL A 472 13.91 -1.80 12.96
C VAL A 472 14.05 -0.29 12.78
N ILE A 473 14.85 0.18 11.82
CA ILE A 473 15.18 1.60 11.67
C ILE A 473 13.93 2.49 11.55
N PRO A 474 12.91 2.14 10.74
CA PRO A 474 11.69 2.93 10.62
C PRO A 474 10.91 3.06 11.93
N LEU A 475 11.07 2.11 12.85
CA LEU A 475 10.38 2.08 14.14
C LEU A 475 11.08 2.89 15.22
N VAL A 476 12.31 3.38 14.99
CA VAL A 476 13.02 4.22 15.96
C VAL A 476 12.29 5.55 16.20
N PRO A 477 11.93 6.35 15.17
CA PRO A 477 11.23 7.61 15.40
C PRO A 477 9.73 7.43 15.70
N VAL A 478 9.08 6.41 15.12
CA VAL A 478 7.64 6.17 15.23
C VAL A 478 7.39 4.67 15.22
N GLN A 479 6.87 4.10 16.31
CA GLN A 479 6.62 2.66 16.42
C GLN A 479 5.31 2.22 15.73
N TYR A 480 4.96 2.84 14.62
CA TYR A 480 3.71 2.55 13.92
C TYR A 480 3.84 1.27 13.09
N LEU A 481 2.97 0.29 13.34
CA LEU A 481 3.11 -1.07 12.83
C LEU A 481 3.08 -1.17 11.29
N ARG A 482 2.33 -0.29 10.60
CA ARG A 482 2.35 -0.27 9.12
C ARG A 482 3.78 -0.06 8.59
N TYR A 483 4.61 0.69 9.32
CA TYR A 483 6.01 0.94 8.94
C TYR A 483 6.92 -0.28 9.15
N ALA A 484 6.53 -1.23 10.00
CA ALA A 484 7.22 -2.51 10.15
C ALA A 484 6.95 -3.47 8.98
N TYR A 485 5.78 -3.36 8.34
CA TYR A 485 5.30 -4.32 7.35
C TYR A 485 6.32 -4.63 6.22
N PRO A 486 6.94 -3.64 5.55
CA PRO A 486 7.92 -3.94 4.51
C PRO A 486 9.15 -4.73 5.00
N GLY A 487 9.59 -4.47 6.24
CA GLY A 487 10.67 -5.22 6.87
C GLY A 487 10.27 -6.64 7.26
N ILE A 488 9.04 -6.83 7.77
CA ILE A 488 8.47 -8.16 8.05
C ILE A 488 8.46 -9.01 6.78
N VAL A 489 7.95 -8.44 5.67
CA VAL A 489 7.88 -9.11 4.38
C VAL A 489 9.25 -9.55 3.89
N LEU A 490 10.28 -8.71 4.04
CA LEU A 490 11.65 -9.04 3.64
C LEU A 490 12.30 -10.11 4.54
N LEU A 491 11.94 -10.14 5.83
CA LEU A 491 12.46 -11.11 6.80
C LEU A 491 11.92 -12.52 6.54
N VAL A 492 10.66 -12.66 6.09
CA VAL A 492 10.01 -13.97 5.88
C VAL A 492 10.81 -14.90 4.96
N PRO A 493 11.22 -14.54 3.73
CA PRO A 493 12.03 -15.39 2.85
C PRO A 493 13.30 -15.93 3.53
N VAL A 494 14.01 -15.06 4.24
CA VAL A 494 15.30 -15.40 4.89
C VAL A 494 15.09 -16.37 6.04
N ALA A 495 14.11 -16.10 6.89
CA ALA A 495 13.75 -16.95 8.01
C ALA A 495 13.21 -18.31 7.52
N MET A 496 12.36 -18.32 6.48
CA MET A 496 11.83 -19.56 5.91
C MET A 496 12.93 -20.44 5.30
N VAL A 497 13.91 -19.87 4.59
CA VAL A 497 15.07 -20.62 4.06
C VAL A 497 15.88 -21.23 5.22
N ALA A 498 16.18 -20.45 6.26
CA ALA A 498 16.92 -20.94 7.43
C ALA A 498 16.16 -22.07 8.17
N ALA A 499 14.84 -21.90 8.34
CA ALA A 499 13.96 -22.91 8.91
C ALA A 499 13.92 -24.17 8.05
N GLY A 500 13.77 -24.06 6.72
CA GLY A 500 13.70 -25.20 5.82
C GLY A 500 14.99 -26.03 5.77
N ARG A 501 16.16 -25.38 5.95
CA ARG A 501 17.46 -26.06 6.05
C ARG A 501 17.64 -26.81 7.37
N SER A 502 16.98 -26.35 8.45
CA SER A 502 17.16 -26.88 9.80
C SER A 502 16.03 -27.83 10.23
N LEU A 503 14.83 -27.68 9.64
CA LEU A 503 13.60 -28.41 9.94
C LEU A 503 12.92 -28.92 8.65
N PRO A 504 13.60 -29.69 7.79
CA PRO A 504 13.10 -30.03 6.45
C PRO A 504 11.72 -30.74 6.47
N SER A 505 11.46 -31.57 7.49
CA SER A 505 10.20 -32.32 7.61
C SER A 505 9.05 -31.51 8.22
N SER A 506 9.34 -30.43 8.96
CA SER A 506 8.34 -29.72 9.77
C SER A 506 8.06 -28.30 9.28
N VAL A 507 8.94 -27.70 8.48
CA VAL A 507 8.82 -26.30 8.03
C VAL A 507 7.51 -26.05 7.26
N ALA A 508 7.03 -27.04 6.50
CA ALA A 508 5.77 -26.92 5.77
C ALA A 508 4.57 -26.86 6.72
N GLY A 509 4.55 -27.73 7.74
CA GLY A 509 3.50 -27.71 8.77
C GLY A 509 3.49 -26.40 9.55
N LEU A 510 4.68 -25.89 9.94
CA LEU A 510 4.81 -24.59 10.59
C LEU A 510 4.28 -23.45 9.70
N ALA A 511 4.68 -23.41 8.43
CA ALA A 511 4.21 -22.39 7.48
C ALA A 511 2.69 -22.41 7.30
N VAL A 512 2.10 -23.60 7.13
CA VAL A 512 0.65 -23.77 6.99
C VAL A 512 -0.07 -23.34 8.26
N ALA A 513 0.41 -23.75 9.44
CA ALA A 513 -0.18 -23.36 10.72
C ALA A 513 -0.16 -21.84 10.91
N LEU A 514 0.95 -21.17 10.56
CA LEU A 514 1.05 -19.72 10.61
C LEU A 514 0.15 -19.02 9.59
N CYS A 515 0.01 -19.58 8.38
CA CYS A 515 -0.94 -19.05 7.40
C CYS A 515 -2.37 -19.10 7.93
N VAL A 516 -2.79 -20.25 8.47
CA VAL A 516 -4.13 -20.43 9.06
C VAL A 516 -4.35 -19.46 10.22
N LEU A 517 -3.37 -19.35 11.13
CA LEU A 517 -3.46 -18.45 12.27
C LEU A 517 -3.54 -16.98 11.83
N ASN A 518 -2.70 -16.54 10.89
CA ASN A 518 -2.75 -15.19 10.35
C ASN A 518 -4.11 -14.91 9.67
N LEU A 519 -4.62 -15.83 8.85
CA LEU A 519 -5.92 -15.68 8.19
C LEU A 519 -7.08 -15.64 9.20
N ALA A 520 -7.01 -16.42 10.29
CA ALA A 520 -8.00 -16.37 11.36
C ALA A 520 -8.06 -14.99 12.06
N PHE A 521 -6.92 -14.29 12.12
CA PHE A 521 -6.80 -12.94 12.66
C PHE A 521 -6.80 -11.83 11.58
N GLN A 522 -7.14 -12.14 10.33
CA GLN A 522 -7.09 -11.16 9.24
C GLN A 522 -7.97 -9.92 9.54
N ALA A 523 -9.14 -10.12 10.14
CA ALA A 523 -10.05 -9.04 10.56
C ALA A 523 -9.40 -8.01 11.50
N ASN A 524 -8.36 -8.40 12.22
CA ASN A 524 -7.75 -7.55 13.25
C ASN A 524 -6.81 -6.50 12.66
N SER A 525 -6.55 -6.57 11.36
CA SER A 525 -5.66 -5.66 10.63
C SER A 525 -6.30 -4.39 10.09
N GLN A 526 -7.63 -4.26 10.16
CA GLN A 526 -8.33 -3.00 9.84
C GLN A 526 -9.81 -3.13 10.21
N TRP A 527 -10.42 -1.99 10.53
CA TRP A 527 -11.85 -1.91 10.84
C TRP A 527 -12.72 -2.47 9.71
N MET A 528 -12.40 -2.19 8.44
CA MET A 528 -13.20 -2.63 7.28
C MET A 528 -13.40 -4.15 7.22
N LEU A 529 -12.36 -4.93 7.52
CA LEU A 529 -12.44 -6.39 7.51
C LEU A 529 -13.15 -6.93 8.75
N ARG A 530 -13.17 -6.15 9.84
CA ARG A 530 -13.82 -6.52 11.10
C ARG A 530 -15.31 -6.22 11.09
N THR A 531 -15.73 -5.10 10.51
CA THR A 531 -17.15 -4.69 10.49
C THR A 531 -17.99 -5.40 9.42
N GLY A 532 -17.37 -6.26 8.60
CA GLY A 532 -18.08 -7.00 7.55
C GLY A 532 -18.26 -6.21 6.25
N LEU A 533 -17.40 -5.22 5.96
CA LEU A 533 -17.44 -4.47 4.69
C LEU A 533 -17.42 -5.41 3.49
N LEU A 534 -16.53 -6.41 3.48
CA LEU A 534 -16.44 -7.34 2.36
C LEU A 534 -17.75 -8.09 2.14
N LYS A 535 -18.40 -8.54 3.22
CA LYS A 535 -19.70 -9.21 3.13
C LYS A 535 -20.73 -8.29 2.47
N GLN A 536 -20.76 -7.00 2.83
CA GLN A 536 -21.65 -6.04 2.19
C GLN A 536 -21.30 -5.81 0.71
N THR A 537 -20.02 -5.72 0.35
CA THR A 537 -19.58 -5.62 -1.05
C THR A 537 -20.03 -6.84 -1.88
N VAL A 538 -19.92 -8.04 -1.31
CA VAL A 538 -20.36 -9.29 -1.95
C VAL A 538 -21.88 -9.30 -2.12
N LEU A 539 -22.63 -8.93 -1.07
CA LEU A 539 -24.10 -8.84 -1.13
C LEU A 539 -24.58 -7.77 -2.13
N ALA A 540 -23.85 -6.67 -2.26
CA ALA A 540 -24.11 -5.62 -3.24
C ALA A 540 -23.61 -5.96 -4.66
N LEU A 541 -23.01 -7.13 -4.88
CA LEU A 541 -22.43 -7.56 -6.16
C LEU A 541 -21.47 -6.52 -6.78
N GLY A 542 -20.68 -5.84 -5.92
CA GLY A 542 -19.74 -4.80 -6.36
C GLY A 542 -20.38 -3.44 -6.67
N GLN A 543 -21.66 -3.23 -6.36
CA GLN A 543 -22.26 -1.89 -6.42
C GLN A 543 -21.82 -1.05 -5.23
N ASP A 544 -21.27 0.13 -5.52
CA ASP A 544 -20.70 1.00 -4.48
C ASP A 544 -21.77 1.73 -3.65
N ALA A 545 -22.91 2.08 -4.24
CA ALA A 545 -23.90 2.95 -3.59
C ALA A 545 -24.44 2.41 -2.25
N PRO A 546 -24.83 1.12 -2.10
CA PRO A 546 -25.24 0.56 -0.82
C PRO A 546 -24.12 0.59 0.23
N VAL A 547 -22.88 0.37 -0.20
CA VAL A 547 -21.70 0.38 0.66
C VAL A 547 -21.40 1.80 1.13
N PHE A 548 -21.45 2.80 0.24
CA PHE A 548 -21.27 4.20 0.59
C PHE A 548 -22.35 4.68 1.56
N ALA A 549 -23.61 4.32 1.36
CA ALA A 549 -24.69 4.74 2.26
C ALA A 549 -24.43 4.29 3.73
N GLY A 550 -23.81 3.13 3.93
CA GLY A 550 -23.51 2.60 5.27
C GLY A 550 -22.17 3.08 5.86
N TYR A 551 -21.16 3.33 5.02
CA TYR A 551 -19.79 3.58 5.48
C TYR A 551 -19.24 4.95 5.12
N ALA A 552 -19.64 5.53 3.98
CA ALA A 552 -19.15 6.82 3.52
C ALA A 552 -20.17 7.63 2.71
N PRO A 553 -21.31 8.02 3.30
CA PRO A 553 -22.40 8.71 2.57
C PRO A 553 -21.97 10.06 1.98
N GLU A 554 -20.96 10.71 2.56
CA GLU A 554 -20.32 11.93 2.05
C GLU A 554 -19.79 11.75 0.63
N ARG A 555 -19.34 10.55 0.24
CA ARG A 555 -18.89 10.28 -1.13
C ARG A 555 -20.04 10.38 -2.12
N SER A 556 -21.21 9.85 -1.75
CA SER A 556 -22.43 9.97 -2.54
C SER A 556 -22.89 11.43 -2.60
N LEU A 557 -22.81 12.18 -1.49
CA LEU A 557 -23.10 13.62 -1.50
C LEU A 557 -22.11 14.41 -2.36
N ALA A 558 -20.82 14.08 -2.32
CA ALA A 558 -19.80 14.70 -3.16
C ALA A 558 -20.07 14.46 -4.65
N ALA A 559 -20.53 13.26 -5.02
CA ALA A 559 -20.96 12.97 -6.39
C ALA A 559 -22.15 13.85 -6.81
N LEU A 560 -23.19 13.97 -5.97
CA LEU A 560 -24.34 14.84 -6.23
C LEU A 560 -23.92 16.31 -6.37
N ILE A 561 -23.03 16.80 -5.50
CA ILE A 561 -22.50 18.18 -5.55
C ILE A 561 -21.74 18.44 -6.85
N ARG A 562 -20.94 17.47 -7.34
CA ARG A 562 -20.23 17.62 -8.63
C ARG A 562 -21.19 17.71 -9.81
N GLU A 563 -22.33 17.02 -9.74
CA GLU A 563 -23.33 17.00 -10.82
C GLU A 563 -24.26 18.23 -10.78
N GLN A 564 -24.60 18.72 -9.60
CA GLN A 564 -25.71 19.67 -9.41
C GLN A 564 -25.27 21.08 -9.02
N SER A 565 -24.07 21.26 -8.46
CA SER A 565 -23.62 22.58 -7.97
C SER A 565 -22.68 23.27 -8.96
N PRO A 566 -22.82 24.60 -9.15
CA PRO A 566 -21.89 25.39 -9.96
C PRO A 566 -20.44 25.19 -9.49
N ALA A 567 -19.53 24.96 -10.43
CA ALA A 567 -18.11 24.71 -10.13
C ALA A 567 -17.38 25.89 -9.45
N ALA A 568 -18.02 27.06 -9.34
CA ALA A 568 -17.41 28.30 -8.86
C ALA A 568 -17.26 28.43 -7.33
N ARG A 569 -17.94 27.58 -6.54
CA ARG A 569 -17.92 27.66 -5.06
C ARG A 569 -17.31 26.41 -4.41
N ASN A 570 -16.72 26.64 -3.23
CA ASN A 570 -16.06 25.60 -2.42
C ASN A 570 -17.07 24.82 -1.58
N VAL A 571 -16.64 23.64 -1.12
CA VAL A 571 -17.46 22.68 -0.40
C VAL A 571 -16.81 22.40 0.95
N LEU A 572 -17.50 22.72 2.03
CA LEU A 572 -16.98 22.59 3.39
C LEU A 572 -17.55 21.34 4.07
N PHE A 573 -16.68 20.41 4.44
CA PHE A 573 -17.01 19.26 5.28
C PHE A 573 -16.80 19.64 6.73
N LEU A 574 -17.88 19.71 7.51
CA LEU A 574 -17.82 20.11 8.92
C LEU A 574 -17.53 18.96 9.88
N SER A 575 -17.60 17.70 9.41
CA SER A 575 -17.29 16.54 10.24
C SER A 575 -15.80 16.51 10.62
N ALA A 576 -15.52 16.50 11.91
CA ALA A 576 -14.15 16.42 12.42
C ALA A 576 -13.57 15.00 12.29
N ASP A 577 -14.42 13.98 12.47
CA ASP A 577 -14.01 12.58 12.45
C ASP A 577 -14.09 11.96 11.06
N GLN A 578 -14.73 12.62 10.09
CA GLN A 578 -14.90 12.09 8.72
C GLN A 578 -14.69 13.19 7.68
N PRO A 579 -13.45 13.72 7.57
CA PRO A 579 -13.12 14.78 6.63
C PRO A 579 -12.94 14.22 5.21
N TRP A 580 -13.99 13.64 4.63
CA TRP A 580 -13.94 12.94 3.35
C TRP A 580 -14.09 13.88 2.15
N PHE A 581 -13.21 14.88 2.07
CA PHE A 581 -13.25 15.95 1.08
C PHE A 581 -12.34 15.73 -0.15
N ALA A 582 -11.51 14.69 -0.15
CA ALA A 582 -10.43 14.54 -1.13
C ALA A 582 -10.91 14.57 -2.59
N GLU A 583 -12.05 13.94 -2.90
CA GLU A 583 -12.57 13.87 -4.27
C GLU A 583 -13.01 15.21 -4.87
N LEU A 584 -13.13 16.24 -4.04
CA LEU A 584 -13.49 17.58 -4.49
C LEU A 584 -12.27 18.42 -4.84
N GLY A 585 -11.05 17.86 -4.74
CA GLY A 585 -9.82 18.50 -5.19
C GLY A 585 -9.65 19.89 -4.57
N GLN A 586 -9.44 20.91 -5.42
CA GLN A 586 -9.26 22.29 -4.98
C GLN A 586 -10.51 22.92 -4.34
N ARG A 587 -11.70 22.34 -4.52
CA ARG A 587 -12.95 22.85 -3.94
C ARG A 587 -13.19 22.34 -2.52
N GLY A 588 -12.57 21.23 -2.13
CA GLY A 588 -12.76 20.62 -0.83
C GLY A 588 -12.15 21.45 0.30
N ARG A 589 -12.90 21.63 1.39
CA ARG A 589 -12.44 22.27 2.63
C ARG A 589 -12.81 21.39 3.81
N SER A 590 -11.93 21.32 4.81
CA SER A 590 -12.22 20.66 6.08
C SER A 590 -11.51 21.38 7.23
N PRO A 591 -12.20 21.69 8.34
CA PRO A 591 -11.61 22.33 9.51
C PRO A 591 -10.92 21.30 10.43
N THR A 592 -10.22 20.32 9.84
CA THR A 592 -9.48 19.28 10.57
C THR A 592 -7.97 19.54 10.51
N TRP A 593 -7.19 18.70 11.20
CA TRP A 593 -5.73 18.84 11.27
C TRP A 593 -5.04 18.79 9.89
N TYR A 594 -5.71 18.28 8.86
CA TYR A 594 -5.23 18.32 7.48
C TYR A 594 -5.12 19.74 6.91
N ALA A 595 -5.82 20.73 7.46
CA ALA A 595 -5.72 22.15 7.07
C ALA A 595 -5.53 23.02 8.33
N PRO A 596 -4.33 23.09 8.93
CA PRO A 596 -4.10 23.70 10.24
C PRO A 596 -4.59 25.15 10.37
N GLY A 597 -4.44 25.96 9.32
CA GLY A 597 -4.95 27.32 9.29
C GLY A 597 -6.48 27.39 9.40
N LEU A 598 -7.18 26.58 8.60
CA LEU A 598 -8.63 26.49 8.63
C LEU A 598 -9.13 25.86 9.95
N GLN A 599 -8.41 24.88 10.48
CA GLN A 599 -8.70 24.29 11.80
C GLN A 599 -8.63 25.36 12.91
N ALA A 600 -7.56 26.16 12.94
CA ALA A 600 -7.41 27.22 13.92
C ALA A 600 -8.50 28.29 13.80
N ALA A 601 -8.83 28.69 12.56
CA ALA A 601 -9.92 29.63 12.28
C ALA A 601 -11.29 29.09 12.73
N ALA A 602 -11.57 27.80 12.46
CA ALA A 602 -12.78 27.13 12.89
C ALA A 602 -12.86 27.00 14.43
N GLN A 603 -11.76 26.68 15.11
CA GLN A 603 -11.69 26.65 16.56
C GLN A 603 -11.96 28.02 17.18
N ALA A 604 -11.46 29.10 16.57
CA ALA A 604 -11.79 30.46 16.99
C ALA A 604 -13.27 30.79 16.73
N ALA A 605 -13.81 30.40 15.56
CA ALA A 605 -15.20 30.62 15.22
C ALA A 605 -16.17 29.87 16.15
N ASN A 606 -15.80 28.68 16.63
CA ASN A 606 -16.58 27.91 17.60
C ASN A 606 -16.75 28.62 18.96
N ARG A 607 -15.88 29.58 19.30
CA ARG A 607 -16.01 30.37 20.55
C ARG A 607 -17.03 31.49 20.45
N ASP A 608 -17.45 31.86 19.24
CA ASP A 608 -18.47 32.88 19.01
C ASP A 608 -19.87 32.24 18.98
N ALA A 609 -20.56 32.29 20.12
CA ALA A 609 -21.91 31.73 20.26
C ALA A 609 -22.98 32.39 19.35
N SER A 610 -22.69 33.55 18.74
CA SER A 610 -23.62 34.16 17.78
C SER A 610 -23.59 33.46 16.40
N GLY A 611 -22.52 32.71 16.10
CA GLY A 611 -22.27 32.12 14.78
C GLY A 611 -21.71 33.11 13.75
N GLN A 612 -21.55 34.41 14.06
CA GLN A 612 -21.09 35.42 13.11
C GLN A 612 -19.64 35.19 12.65
N ALA A 613 -18.78 34.66 13.52
CA ALA A 613 -17.43 34.26 13.13
C ALA A 613 -17.44 33.13 12.08
N TRP A 614 -18.37 32.18 12.18
CA TRP A 614 -18.56 31.14 11.18
C TRP A 614 -19.10 31.70 9.86
N VAL A 615 -20.03 32.65 9.90
CA VAL A 615 -20.51 33.36 8.70
C VAL A 615 -19.34 34.01 7.96
N ARG A 616 -18.46 34.73 8.68
CA ARG A 616 -17.27 35.34 8.09
C ARG A 616 -16.30 34.32 7.52
N LEU A 617 -16.05 33.22 8.24
CA LEU A 617 -15.15 32.16 7.79
C LEU A 617 -15.65 31.48 6.51
N ILE A 618 -16.94 31.14 6.46
CA ILE A 618 -17.60 30.55 5.28
C ILE A 618 -17.49 31.47 4.06
N ALA A 619 -17.70 32.78 4.25
CA ALA A 619 -17.55 33.77 3.19
C ALA A 619 -16.10 33.92 2.73
N GLN A 620 -15.13 33.97 3.65
CA GLN A 620 -13.70 34.05 3.37
C GLN A 620 -13.21 32.84 2.55
N GLU A 621 -13.68 31.64 2.90
CA GLU A 621 -13.37 30.40 2.19
C GLU A 621 -14.20 30.21 0.92
N ARG A 622 -15.06 31.18 0.55
CA ARG A 622 -15.93 31.14 -0.65
C ARG A 622 -16.75 29.85 -0.75
N VAL A 623 -17.25 29.39 0.40
CA VAL A 623 -18.02 28.16 0.51
C VAL A 623 -19.43 28.42 -0.03
N GLY A 624 -19.91 27.53 -0.88
CA GLY A 624 -21.30 27.53 -1.38
C GLY A 624 -22.09 26.30 -0.96
N GLU A 625 -21.38 25.22 -0.63
CA GLU A 625 -21.98 23.94 -0.26
C GLU A 625 -21.35 23.46 1.05
N ILE A 626 -22.16 22.87 1.91
CA ILE A 626 -21.74 22.37 3.21
C ILE A 626 -22.22 20.94 3.36
N VAL A 627 -21.30 20.05 3.73
CA VAL A 627 -21.60 18.67 4.10
C VAL A 627 -21.32 18.51 5.58
N LEU A 628 -22.30 17.96 6.31
CA LEU A 628 -22.21 17.85 7.76
C LEU A 628 -22.90 16.60 8.28
N ARG A 629 -22.56 16.22 9.51
CA ARG A 629 -23.32 15.25 10.32
C ARG A 629 -23.94 15.96 11.48
N ARG A 630 -25.27 15.91 11.60
CA ARG A 630 -25.99 16.71 12.60
C ARG A 630 -25.49 16.47 14.03
N SER A 631 -25.08 15.25 14.35
CA SER A 631 -24.53 14.84 15.64
C SER A 631 -23.15 15.44 15.97
N GLN A 632 -22.45 16.00 14.99
CA GLN A 632 -21.08 16.52 15.13
C GLN A 632 -20.97 18.03 14.92
N VAL A 633 -22.10 18.70 14.67
CA VAL A 633 -22.15 20.15 14.46
C VAL A 633 -22.57 20.85 15.75
N GLY A 634 -21.80 21.85 16.17
CA GLY A 634 -22.09 22.65 17.36
C GLY A 634 -23.07 23.80 17.10
N ASP A 635 -23.61 24.37 18.18
CA ASP A 635 -24.62 25.45 18.12
C ASP A 635 -24.17 26.67 17.30
N ALA A 636 -22.90 27.07 17.41
CA ALA A 636 -22.36 28.20 16.66
C ALA A 636 -22.42 27.98 15.13
N GLN A 637 -22.14 26.76 14.67
CA GLN A 637 -22.23 26.38 13.26
C GLN A 637 -23.69 26.34 12.80
N LEU A 638 -24.59 25.80 13.62
CA LEU A 638 -26.04 25.77 13.32
C LEU A 638 -26.62 27.18 13.19
N ARG A 639 -26.27 28.10 14.09
CA ARG A 639 -26.67 29.50 14.01
C ARG A 639 -26.12 30.19 12.78
N ALA A 640 -24.88 29.88 12.37
CA ALA A 640 -24.31 30.40 11.14
C ALA A 640 -25.07 29.92 9.89
N LEU A 641 -25.44 28.63 9.84
CA LEU A 641 -26.27 28.07 8.76
C LEU A 641 -27.64 28.76 8.68
N GLN A 642 -28.26 29.02 9.82
CA GLN A 642 -29.52 29.77 9.89
C GLN A 642 -29.35 31.22 9.41
N ALA A 643 -28.31 31.91 9.87
CA ALA A 643 -28.01 33.29 9.47
C ALA A 643 -27.72 33.42 7.97
N LEU A 644 -27.08 32.40 7.38
CA LEU A 644 -26.79 32.31 5.95
C LEU A 644 -27.98 31.82 5.12
N GLN A 645 -29.13 31.53 5.75
CA GLN A 645 -30.30 30.96 5.08
C GLN A 645 -29.97 29.70 4.26
N ALA A 646 -29.09 28.85 4.81
CA ALA A 646 -28.68 27.61 4.17
C ALA A 646 -29.90 26.71 3.89
N ARG A 647 -29.99 26.17 2.67
CA ARG A 647 -31.08 25.30 2.24
C ARG A 647 -30.61 23.86 2.24
N HIS A 648 -31.35 23.00 2.92
CA HIS A 648 -31.15 21.56 2.86
C HIS A 648 -31.41 21.05 1.43
N ARG A 649 -30.54 20.17 0.94
CA ARG A 649 -30.62 19.59 -0.41
C ARG A 649 -30.84 18.09 -0.41
N ALA A 650 -30.09 17.37 0.42
CA ALA A 650 -30.16 15.92 0.51
C ALA A 650 -29.69 15.41 1.87
N THR A 651 -30.20 14.24 2.27
CA THR A 651 -29.71 13.46 3.41
C THR A 651 -29.42 12.05 2.92
N LEU A 652 -28.25 11.52 3.25
CA LEU A 652 -27.85 10.14 2.99
C LEU A 652 -27.23 9.56 4.26
N GLY A 653 -27.86 8.53 4.82
CA GLY A 653 -27.49 8.05 6.16
C GLY A 653 -27.65 9.16 7.18
N ASP A 654 -26.57 9.46 7.91
CA ASP A 654 -26.48 10.54 8.89
C ASP A 654 -25.70 11.77 8.40
N ALA A 655 -25.33 11.80 7.10
CA ALA A 655 -24.74 12.95 6.45
C ALA A 655 -25.80 13.78 5.70
N GLU A 656 -25.66 15.09 5.79
CA GLU A 656 -26.56 16.07 5.17
C GLU A 656 -25.76 17.00 4.26
N TRP A 657 -26.37 17.36 3.12
CA TRP A 657 -25.87 18.38 2.21
C TRP A 657 -26.77 19.61 2.26
N TRP A 658 -26.14 20.77 2.46
CA TRP A 658 -26.75 22.09 2.52
C TRP A 658 -26.10 23.02 1.49
N SER A 659 -26.91 23.86 0.83
CA SER A 659 -26.43 24.87 -0.12
C SER A 659 -26.71 26.28 0.39
N LEU A 660 -25.79 27.22 0.17
CA LEU A 660 -25.97 28.63 0.48
C LEU A 660 -26.59 29.39 -0.70
N PRO A 661 -27.42 30.41 -0.47
CA PRO A 661 -27.93 31.27 -1.52
C PRO A 661 -26.79 31.98 -2.27
N GLU A 662 -27.05 32.37 -3.52
CA GLU A 662 -26.09 33.13 -4.34
C GLU A 662 -25.76 34.51 -3.77
#